data_AF-A0A955EBI6-F1
#
_entry.id   AF-A0A955EBI6-F1
#
_cell.length_a   1.000
_cell.length_b   1.000
_cell.length_c   1.000
_cell.angle_alpha   90.00
_cell.angle_beta   90.00
_cell.angle_gamma   90.00
#
_symmetry.space_group_name_H-M   'P 1'
#
loop_
_entity.id
_entity.type
_entity.pdbx_description
1 polymer ?
#
loop_
_entity_poly.entity_id
_entity_poly.type
_entity_poly.pdbx_seq_one_letter_code
_entity_poly.pdbx_strand_id
1 'polypeptide(L)'
;SHHEVAKMLGIDVIWWTDHDHMFVAEAHRATRFGFDTLTEPLNHGEPWTASSNGDIALIKSIDYFRNGLQTFSAAIDNQTVATGTGSFRMSGSRQFANRSDFSYLFNAEATRRRVSLAAGATVRIKVFPEVIANDATGVITAILSRPLHPSIVSTQRLEIQYFLSNTITAPVRNDYIYRVPVPYIPGQWNEIVLDVSQDAVAGYPFINGLDNALTELLVGIESKNNAVATVCYDDLRIDYAATGAPLFAWQRTELGAYNALNEGVTHLQGVEHSYSPKHMLEYGPNTPIPDWNAYETLSPGFVNGWLVNWQLHQDFVGYRITQLAHQNGAAISYAHMFGTGTPLLPTTLTKEALLAQFLGNHLYNSDLLEVGYRQRERPLPDHLWVWDQLALNSLYYTGLGVSDSHGADPAGVLTNPTFSMTQFIYADTIDESELADALRAGRTYFADPVIYNGTMDIETDRGALMGQVVVTDRPSVQSTIHITGLTPGDTARVIDSGNLAVAVPVATPEIDLTANTTVNPITGSFVRAEVHSTVNGRTEKAYSNPVYYRSNVPQGGISWRRAAFDVLGITSNSFDHFDLNALSWSLDGSTPVITIGGAHDTVAGTVTINVSAVPGSVIANFAGGLAGSVAHDGHTLTLSSLLGSGTVTIRVPPTCPADANTDGTIDVDDLNMVLTNWLRAVPPFTSGDVSGNGTVNVDDLNTVLSNWGLTCN
;
A
#
# COMPACT_ATOMS: atom_id res chain seq x y z
N SER A 1 0.94 -21.00 0.12
CA SER A 1 1.14 -19.75 -0.64
C SER A 1 0.85 -18.60 0.28
N HIS A 2 1.05 -17.34 -0.14
CA HIS A 2 0.51 -16.20 0.62
C HIS A 2 -1.00 -16.35 0.86
N HIS A 3 -1.73 -16.93 -0.09
CA HIS A 3 -3.13 -17.33 0.08
C HIS A 3 -3.35 -18.25 1.29
N GLU A 4 -2.61 -19.36 1.41
CA GLU A 4 -2.71 -20.25 2.58
C GLU A 4 -2.33 -19.56 3.89
N VAL A 5 -1.31 -18.69 3.87
CA VAL A 5 -0.93 -17.90 5.05
C VAL A 5 -2.06 -16.95 5.44
N ALA A 6 -2.70 -16.29 4.48
CA ALA A 6 -3.84 -15.43 4.73
C ALA A 6 -5.01 -16.20 5.35
N LYS A 7 -5.34 -17.39 4.83
CA LYS A 7 -6.38 -18.26 5.42
C LYS A 7 -6.05 -18.67 6.85
N MET A 8 -4.79 -19.04 7.13
CA MET A 8 -4.35 -19.39 8.47
C MET A 8 -4.47 -18.22 9.45
N LEU A 9 -4.30 -16.99 8.97
CA LEU A 9 -4.37 -15.75 9.75
C LEU A 9 -5.77 -15.14 9.81
N GLY A 10 -6.74 -15.67 9.06
CA GLY A 10 -8.07 -15.08 8.93
C GLY A 10 -8.07 -13.72 8.22
N ILE A 11 -7.16 -13.53 7.26
CA ILE A 11 -7.08 -12.32 6.44
C ILE A 11 -8.11 -12.39 5.32
N ASP A 12 -8.95 -11.36 5.20
CA ASP A 12 -10.01 -11.29 4.18
C ASP A 12 -9.50 -10.92 2.79
N VAL A 13 -8.43 -10.11 2.72
CA VAL A 13 -7.95 -9.49 1.47
C VAL A 13 -6.42 -9.55 1.37
N ILE A 14 -5.90 -9.93 0.20
CA ILE A 14 -4.49 -9.77 -0.18
C ILE A 14 -4.39 -8.76 -1.31
N TRP A 15 -3.59 -7.71 -1.10
CA TRP A 15 -3.15 -6.81 -2.17
C TRP A 15 -1.79 -7.26 -2.69
N TRP A 16 -1.75 -7.72 -3.94
CA TRP A 16 -0.51 -8.14 -4.58
C TRP A 16 0.24 -6.92 -5.11
N THR A 17 1.29 -6.51 -4.40
CA THR A 17 2.12 -5.35 -4.71
C THR A 17 3.47 -5.80 -5.27
N ASP A 18 3.42 -6.63 -6.32
CA ASP A 18 4.63 -7.07 -7.01
C ASP A 18 5.41 -5.85 -7.53
N HIS A 19 6.74 -5.95 -7.53
CA HIS A 19 7.56 -4.89 -8.06
C HIS A 19 7.28 -4.64 -9.55
N ASP A 20 7.10 -3.38 -9.92
CA ASP A 20 6.95 -2.90 -11.30
C ASP A 20 8.00 -3.47 -12.28
N HIS A 21 9.26 -3.62 -11.84
CA HIS A 21 10.36 -4.15 -12.64
C HIS A 21 10.14 -5.60 -13.10
N MET A 22 9.20 -6.33 -12.50
CA MET A 22 8.78 -7.66 -12.96
C MET A 22 7.89 -7.60 -14.21
N PHE A 23 7.23 -6.46 -14.44
CA PHE A 23 6.35 -6.24 -15.59
C PHE A 23 7.05 -5.50 -16.72
N VAL A 24 7.91 -4.52 -16.41
CA VAL A 24 8.48 -3.60 -17.40
C VAL A 24 9.78 -4.12 -18.02
N ALA A 25 9.98 -3.86 -19.32
CA ALA A 25 11.17 -4.24 -20.09
C ALA A 25 12.32 -3.24 -19.87
N GLU A 26 11.94 -2.02 -19.49
CA GLU A 26 12.77 -0.87 -19.14
C GLU A 26 13.64 -1.13 -17.91
N ALA A 27 13.39 -2.21 -17.16
CA ALA A 27 14.19 -2.64 -16.02
C ALA A 27 15.60 -3.14 -16.40
N HIS A 28 16.20 -2.71 -17.51
CA HIS A 28 17.57 -3.01 -17.93
C HIS A 28 17.99 -4.46 -17.66
N ARG A 29 17.14 -5.41 -18.06
CA ARG A 29 17.32 -6.83 -17.73
C ARG A 29 18.53 -7.40 -18.45
N ALA A 30 19.25 -8.31 -17.78
CA ALA A 30 20.29 -9.10 -18.41
C ALA A 30 19.63 -10.20 -19.24
N THR A 31 19.52 -9.97 -20.55
CA THR A 31 18.91 -10.92 -21.47
C THR A 31 19.94 -11.67 -22.29
N ARG A 32 21.23 -11.28 -22.27
CA ARG A 32 22.27 -11.95 -23.06
C ARG A 32 23.52 -12.29 -22.26
N PHE A 33 24.24 -13.32 -22.66
CA PHE A 33 25.59 -13.59 -22.18
C PHE A 33 26.41 -14.26 -23.29
N GLY A 34 27.55 -13.66 -23.64
CA GLY A 34 28.38 -14.10 -24.77
C GLY A 34 29.32 -15.25 -24.43
N PHE A 35 29.73 -15.40 -23.17
CA PHE A 35 30.79 -16.34 -22.74
C PHE A 35 32.18 -16.02 -23.30
N ASP A 36 32.43 -14.74 -23.63
CA ASP A 36 33.76 -14.24 -23.99
C ASP A 36 34.72 -14.25 -22.78
N THR A 37 34.14 -14.06 -21.60
CA THR A 37 34.79 -14.05 -20.29
C THR A 37 33.83 -14.62 -19.25
N LEU A 38 34.32 -14.86 -18.03
CA LEU A 38 33.44 -15.29 -16.92
C LEU A 38 32.52 -14.17 -16.42
N THR A 39 32.82 -12.92 -16.78
CA THR A 39 32.06 -11.72 -16.42
C THR A 39 31.98 -10.77 -17.60
N GLU A 40 30.82 -10.17 -17.85
CA GLU A 40 30.59 -9.17 -18.90
C GLU A 40 29.92 -7.93 -18.30
N PRO A 41 30.10 -6.73 -18.87
CA PRO A 41 29.27 -5.58 -18.51
C PRO A 41 27.78 -5.90 -18.69
N LEU A 42 26.92 -5.42 -17.77
CA LEU A 42 25.49 -5.74 -17.80
C LEU A 42 24.85 -5.38 -19.14
N ASN A 43 25.19 -4.21 -19.68
CA ASN A 43 24.68 -3.67 -20.95
C ASN A 43 25.28 -4.31 -22.21
N HIS A 44 26.20 -5.27 -22.08
CA HIS A 44 26.89 -5.85 -23.24
C HIS A 44 25.93 -6.69 -24.10
N GLY A 45 25.72 -6.27 -25.35
CA GLY A 45 24.88 -6.98 -26.31
C GLY A 45 23.37 -6.88 -26.08
N GLU A 46 22.94 -6.13 -25.07
CA GLU A 46 21.53 -5.98 -24.68
C GLU A 46 20.72 -5.14 -25.67
N PRO A 47 19.38 -5.32 -25.73
CA PRO A 47 18.50 -4.52 -26.59
C PRO A 47 18.23 -3.10 -26.04
N TRP A 48 18.67 -2.81 -24.82
CA TRP A 48 18.56 -1.51 -24.16
C TRP A 48 19.92 -0.82 -24.04
N THR A 49 19.90 0.49 -23.87
CA THR A 49 21.11 1.31 -23.68
C THR A 49 21.18 1.82 -22.26
N ALA A 50 22.34 1.70 -21.62
CA ALA A 50 22.58 2.29 -20.30
C ALA A 50 22.28 3.79 -20.31
N SER A 51 21.53 4.25 -19.31
CA SER A 51 21.11 5.65 -19.18
C SER A 51 21.75 6.33 -17.95
N SER A 52 22.54 5.58 -17.17
CA SER A 52 23.22 6.08 -15.98
C SER A 52 24.61 5.49 -15.76
N ASN A 53 25.41 6.15 -14.91
CA ASN A 53 26.67 5.59 -14.40
C ASN A 53 26.45 4.32 -13.55
N GLY A 54 25.26 4.15 -12.98
CA GLY A 54 24.89 2.94 -12.24
C GLY A 54 24.81 1.74 -13.17
N ASP A 55 24.11 1.88 -14.30
CA ASP A 55 23.92 0.79 -15.26
C ASP A 55 25.22 0.27 -15.86
N ILE A 56 26.16 1.17 -16.18
CA ILE A 56 27.46 0.80 -16.75
C ILE A 56 28.39 0.13 -15.74
N ALA A 57 28.16 0.34 -14.44
CA ALA A 57 28.98 -0.24 -13.38
C ALA A 57 28.58 -1.68 -13.06
N LEU A 58 27.37 -2.09 -13.45
CA LEU A 58 26.85 -3.41 -13.17
C LEU A 58 27.42 -4.47 -14.12
N ILE A 59 27.50 -5.71 -13.63
CA ILE A 59 27.97 -6.85 -14.40
C ILE A 59 26.97 -8.02 -14.43
N LYS A 60 27.20 -8.91 -15.38
CA LYS A 60 26.64 -10.25 -15.46
C LYS A 60 27.77 -11.27 -15.50
N SER A 61 27.53 -12.48 -15.01
CA SER A 61 28.59 -13.48 -14.81
C SER A 61 28.10 -14.92 -14.94
N ILE A 62 29.07 -15.83 -15.09
CA ILE A 62 28.88 -17.27 -14.99
C ILE A 62 29.62 -17.75 -13.74
N ASP A 63 28.85 -17.96 -12.68
CA ASP A 63 29.35 -18.25 -11.34
C ASP A 63 29.29 -19.75 -11.05
N TYR A 64 30.31 -20.29 -10.39
CA TYR A 64 30.27 -21.68 -9.92
C TYR A 64 29.06 -21.87 -8.98
N PHE A 65 28.23 -22.88 -9.25
CA PHE A 65 27.02 -23.12 -8.47
C PHE A 65 27.10 -24.42 -7.66
N ARG A 66 27.20 -25.57 -8.33
CA ARG A 66 27.25 -26.88 -7.66
C ARG A 66 28.07 -27.90 -8.42
N ASN A 67 28.61 -28.87 -7.69
CA ASN A 67 29.38 -29.98 -8.25
C ASN A 67 29.16 -31.27 -7.47
N GLY A 68 28.76 -32.31 -8.18
CA GLY A 68 28.79 -33.69 -7.70
C GLY A 68 29.57 -34.63 -8.63
N LEU A 69 30.42 -34.11 -9.51
CA LEU A 69 31.32 -34.92 -10.33
C LEU A 69 32.70 -35.06 -9.65
N GLN A 70 33.33 -36.22 -9.81
CA GLN A 70 34.67 -36.50 -9.28
C GLN A 70 35.77 -35.87 -10.13
N THR A 71 35.59 -35.92 -11.45
CA THR A 71 36.47 -35.22 -12.40
C THR A 71 35.64 -34.14 -13.06
N PHE A 72 36.13 -32.90 -13.03
CA PHE A 72 35.44 -31.77 -13.61
C PHE A 72 36.44 -30.67 -13.97
N SER A 73 36.13 -29.91 -15.00
CA SER A 73 36.85 -28.72 -15.42
C SER A 73 35.87 -27.81 -16.15
N ALA A 74 36.01 -26.50 -15.97
CA ALA A 74 35.29 -25.49 -16.72
C ALA A 74 36.23 -24.32 -17.00
N ALA A 75 36.23 -23.82 -18.22
CA ALA A 75 37.04 -22.69 -18.64
C ALA A 75 36.45 -22.02 -19.87
N ILE A 76 36.85 -20.77 -20.13
CA ILE A 76 36.64 -20.14 -21.41
C ILE A 76 37.56 -20.81 -22.44
N ASP A 77 36.99 -21.36 -23.51
CA ASP A 77 37.68 -21.92 -24.66
C ASP A 77 37.66 -20.92 -25.82
N ASN A 78 38.82 -20.62 -26.38
CA ASN A 78 38.98 -19.71 -27.52
C ASN A 78 39.13 -20.45 -28.85
N GLN A 79 39.07 -21.78 -28.86
CA GLN A 79 39.18 -22.60 -30.06
C GLN A 79 37.81 -23.01 -30.59
N THR A 80 36.94 -23.50 -29.71
CA THR A 80 35.57 -23.90 -30.04
C THR A 80 34.64 -22.74 -29.75
N VAL A 81 34.48 -21.81 -30.69
CA VAL A 81 33.69 -20.58 -30.51
C VAL A 81 32.59 -20.52 -31.55
N ALA A 82 31.36 -20.18 -31.14
CA ALA A 82 30.24 -19.93 -32.04
C ALA A 82 30.14 -18.44 -32.38
N THR A 83 30.32 -17.58 -31.38
CA THR A 83 30.25 -16.11 -31.48
C THR A 83 31.30 -15.45 -30.60
N GLY A 84 31.69 -14.21 -30.93
CA GLY A 84 32.66 -13.47 -30.12
C GLY A 84 34.07 -14.07 -30.18
N THR A 85 34.66 -14.23 -29.01
CA THR A 85 36.07 -14.57 -28.74
C THR A 85 36.26 -15.81 -27.86
N GLY A 86 35.21 -16.28 -27.20
CA GLY A 86 35.25 -17.46 -26.33
C GLY A 86 33.91 -18.19 -26.23
N SER A 87 33.95 -19.43 -25.77
CA SER A 87 32.79 -20.18 -25.30
C SER A 87 33.09 -20.81 -23.94
N PHE A 88 32.06 -21.21 -23.21
CA PHE A 88 32.24 -21.86 -21.92
C PHE A 88 32.29 -23.38 -22.04
N ARG A 89 33.50 -23.93 -22.02
CA ARG A 89 33.75 -25.37 -22.16
C ARG A 89 33.75 -26.05 -20.79
N MET A 90 32.89 -27.04 -20.62
CA MET A 90 32.76 -27.85 -19.41
C MET A 90 33.07 -29.31 -19.74
N SER A 91 33.83 -29.99 -18.88
CA SER A 91 34.15 -31.42 -19.04
C SER A 91 34.19 -32.13 -17.70
N GLY A 92 33.69 -33.37 -17.63
CA GLY A 92 33.72 -34.13 -16.39
C GLY A 92 33.13 -35.54 -16.48
N SER A 93 33.31 -36.31 -15.40
CA SER A 93 32.73 -37.64 -15.24
C SER A 93 32.52 -38.01 -13.76
N ARG A 94 31.57 -38.92 -13.53
CA ARG A 94 31.25 -39.47 -12.21
C ARG A 94 31.32 -40.99 -12.19
N GLN A 95 32.11 -41.54 -11.26
CA GLN A 95 32.32 -42.99 -11.14
C GLN A 95 31.10 -43.77 -10.64
N PHE A 96 30.21 -43.12 -9.89
CA PHE A 96 29.09 -43.79 -9.23
C PHE A 96 27.91 -44.04 -10.18
N ALA A 97 27.08 -45.02 -9.83
CA ALA A 97 25.90 -45.40 -10.61
C ALA A 97 24.74 -44.40 -10.53
N ASN A 98 24.74 -43.52 -9.52
CA ASN A 98 23.77 -42.44 -9.44
C ASN A 98 24.24 -41.22 -10.25
N ARG A 99 23.31 -40.61 -10.98
CA ARG A 99 23.56 -39.40 -11.76
C ARG A 99 23.78 -38.20 -10.84
N SER A 100 24.68 -37.31 -11.23
CA SER A 100 24.93 -36.03 -10.57
C SER A 100 25.40 -35.01 -11.58
N ASP A 101 25.28 -33.73 -11.24
CA ASP A 101 25.63 -32.62 -12.12
C ASP A 101 26.84 -31.81 -11.65
N PHE A 102 27.39 -31.04 -12.59
CA PHE A 102 28.36 -29.97 -12.38
C PHE A 102 27.89 -28.78 -13.21
N SER A 103 27.56 -27.68 -12.53
CA SER A 103 26.76 -26.59 -13.12
C SER A 103 27.25 -25.21 -12.66
N TYR A 104 27.13 -24.24 -13.56
CA TYR A 104 27.35 -22.81 -13.30
C TYR A 104 26.05 -22.04 -13.48
N LEU A 105 25.89 -20.98 -12.69
CA LEU A 105 24.75 -20.08 -12.71
C LEU A 105 25.04 -18.89 -13.62
N PHE A 106 24.13 -18.60 -14.54
CA PHE A 106 24.04 -17.27 -15.15
C PHE A 106 23.51 -16.29 -14.11
N ASN A 107 24.36 -15.37 -13.68
CA ASN A 107 24.07 -14.37 -12.67
C ASN A 107 24.10 -12.97 -13.30
N ALA A 108 23.35 -12.07 -12.68
CA ALA A 108 23.33 -10.65 -13.01
C ALA A 108 23.07 -9.88 -11.72
N GLU A 109 23.80 -8.79 -11.52
CA GLU A 109 23.65 -7.94 -10.35
C GLU A 109 22.24 -7.33 -10.28
N ALA A 110 21.83 -6.92 -9.08
CA ALA A 110 20.47 -6.45 -8.78
C ALA A 110 19.35 -7.41 -9.23
N THR A 111 19.66 -8.70 -9.38
CA THR A 111 18.72 -9.75 -9.82
C THR A 111 18.10 -9.52 -11.21
N ARG A 112 18.74 -8.71 -12.06
CA ARG A 112 18.26 -8.29 -13.41
C ARG A 112 18.05 -9.42 -14.42
N ARG A 113 18.28 -10.68 -14.05
CA ARG A 113 18.06 -11.89 -14.88
C ARG A 113 16.67 -12.51 -14.74
N ARG A 114 15.86 -12.07 -13.76
CA ARG A 114 14.56 -12.69 -13.46
C ARG A 114 13.53 -12.33 -14.52
N VAL A 115 12.70 -13.32 -14.90
CA VAL A 115 11.64 -13.13 -15.90
C VAL A 115 10.37 -13.85 -15.47
N SER A 116 9.22 -13.18 -15.50
CA SER A 116 7.92 -13.83 -15.29
C SER A 116 7.66 -14.81 -16.43
N LEU A 117 7.21 -16.03 -16.13
CA LEU A 117 6.86 -17.00 -17.17
C LEU A 117 5.58 -16.61 -17.89
N ALA A 118 4.70 -15.82 -17.28
CA ALA A 118 3.57 -15.21 -17.99
C ALA A 118 4.01 -14.26 -19.12
N ALA A 119 5.27 -13.80 -19.11
CA ALA A 119 5.83 -13.01 -20.20
C ALA A 119 6.12 -13.85 -21.47
N GLY A 120 5.97 -15.19 -21.44
CA GLY A 120 6.34 -16.07 -22.55
C GLY A 120 7.86 -16.21 -22.68
N ALA A 121 8.54 -16.51 -21.57
CA ALA A 121 9.99 -16.61 -21.48
C ALA A 121 10.53 -17.78 -22.33
N THR A 122 11.45 -17.45 -23.23
CA THR A 122 12.18 -18.41 -24.08
C THR A 122 13.68 -18.25 -23.87
N VAL A 123 14.40 -19.35 -23.68
CA VAL A 123 15.87 -19.34 -23.61
C VAL A 123 16.44 -19.84 -24.94
N ARG A 124 17.33 -19.07 -25.54
CA ARG A 124 18.16 -19.50 -26.68
C ARG A 124 19.59 -19.67 -26.23
N ILE A 125 20.25 -20.72 -26.69
CA ILE A 125 21.65 -20.97 -26.36
C ILE A 125 22.29 -21.82 -27.45
N LYS A 126 23.55 -21.54 -27.77
CA LYS A 126 24.34 -22.39 -28.65
C LYS A 126 25.10 -23.41 -27.82
N VAL A 127 25.03 -24.67 -28.24
CA VAL A 127 25.66 -25.78 -27.53
C VAL A 127 26.46 -26.66 -28.49
N PHE A 128 27.72 -26.90 -28.14
CA PHE A 128 28.63 -27.78 -28.87
C PHE A 128 28.92 -29.04 -28.03
N PRO A 129 28.26 -30.17 -28.31
CA PRO A 129 28.54 -31.44 -27.64
C PRO A 129 29.76 -32.10 -28.27
N GLU A 130 30.94 -31.84 -27.69
CA GLU A 130 32.22 -32.39 -28.14
C GLU A 130 32.29 -33.90 -27.82
N VAL A 131 31.95 -34.28 -26.59
CA VAL A 131 31.91 -35.66 -26.14
C VAL A 131 30.67 -35.85 -25.27
N ILE A 132 29.80 -36.79 -25.63
CA ILE A 132 28.71 -37.25 -24.77
C ILE A 132 28.71 -38.78 -24.81
N ALA A 133 29.36 -39.39 -23.81
CA ALA A 133 29.35 -40.85 -23.66
C ALA A 133 27.96 -41.35 -23.21
N ASN A 134 27.68 -42.63 -23.46
CA ASN A 134 26.52 -43.29 -22.87
C ASN A 134 26.57 -43.12 -21.34
N ASP A 135 25.48 -42.62 -20.76
CA ASP A 135 25.32 -42.21 -19.36
C ASP A 135 25.81 -40.81 -18.96
N ALA A 136 26.31 -39.99 -19.88
CA ALA A 136 26.56 -38.56 -19.68
C ALA A 136 25.67 -37.68 -20.57
N THR A 137 25.52 -36.40 -20.26
CA THR A 137 24.77 -35.43 -21.07
C THR A 137 25.13 -33.99 -20.71
N GLY A 138 24.95 -33.06 -21.64
CA GLY A 138 24.91 -31.62 -21.34
C GLY A 138 23.52 -31.22 -20.86
N VAL A 139 23.45 -30.28 -19.92
CA VAL A 139 22.21 -29.78 -19.34
C VAL A 139 22.12 -28.26 -19.36
N ILE A 140 20.89 -27.77 -19.48
CA ILE A 140 20.50 -26.41 -19.14
C ILE A 140 19.36 -26.53 -18.12
N THR A 141 19.44 -25.85 -16.98
CA THR A 141 18.41 -25.93 -15.94
C THR A 141 17.81 -24.55 -15.68
N ALA A 142 16.49 -24.43 -15.87
CA ALA A 142 15.71 -23.29 -15.43
C ALA A 142 15.12 -23.58 -14.04
N ILE A 143 15.50 -22.79 -13.04
CA ILE A 143 14.95 -22.88 -11.69
C ILE A 143 13.85 -21.82 -11.55
N LEU A 144 12.66 -22.28 -11.22
CA LEU A 144 11.48 -21.45 -11.10
C LEU A 144 11.37 -20.84 -9.70
N SER A 145 10.49 -19.85 -9.56
CA SER A 145 10.03 -19.34 -8.27
C SER A 145 9.45 -20.48 -7.41
N ARG A 146 9.17 -20.19 -6.13
CA ARG A 146 8.62 -21.18 -5.19
C ARG A 146 7.10 -21.03 -5.11
N PRO A 147 6.32 -21.77 -5.90
CA PRO A 147 4.89 -21.82 -5.70
C PRO A 147 4.64 -22.67 -4.46
N LEU A 148 3.91 -22.13 -3.49
CA LEU A 148 3.43 -22.96 -2.40
C LEU A 148 2.07 -23.53 -2.76
N HIS A 149 2.11 -24.79 -3.11
CA HIS A 149 0.95 -25.65 -3.26
C HIS A 149 0.91 -26.64 -2.09
N PRO A 150 -0.26 -27.08 -1.59
CA PRO A 150 -0.37 -28.08 -0.52
C PRO A 150 0.42 -29.37 -0.80
N SER A 151 0.70 -29.68 -2.08
CA SER A 151 1.48 -30.85 -2.51
C SER A 151 2.99 -30.60 -2.67
N ILE A 152 3.47 -29.37 -2.46
CA ILE A 152 4.90 -29.01 -2.53
C ILE A 152 5.38 -28.68 -1.12
N VAL A 153 6.40 -29.39 -0.64
CA VAL A 153 7.06 -29.04 0.63
C VAL A 153 7.86 -27.74 0.44
N SER A 154 7.72 -26.79 1.36
CA SER A 154 8.18 -25.38 1.23
C SER A 154 9.67 -25.16 0.92
N THR A 155 10.52 -26.19 1.03
CA THR A 155 11.96 -26.11 0.81
C THR A 155 12.41 -26.42 -0.62
N GLN A 156 11.57 -27.06 -1.44
CA GLN A 156 11.95 -27.53 -2.78
C GLN A 156 11.58 -26.51 -3.86
N ARG A 157 12.50 -26.28 -4.81
CA ARG A 157 12.28 -25.44 -5.99
C ARG A 157 11.90 -26.31 -7.17
N LEU A 158 11.04 -25.79 -8.05
CA LEU A 158 10.71 -26.45 -9.30
C LEU A 158 11.83 -26.17 -10.32
N GLU A 159 12.27 -27.21 -11.02
CA GLU A 159 13.33 -27.13 -12.01
C GLU A 159 12.87 -27.73 -13.35
N ILE A 160 13.00 -26.96 -14.43
CA ILE A 160 12.92 -27.53 -15.79
C ILE A 160 14.35 -27.78 -16.24
N GLN A 161 14.69 -29.05 -16.44
CA GLN A 161 16.02 -29.46 -16.86
C GLN A 161 16.00 -29.99 -18.30
N TYR A 162 16.57 -29.20 -19.19
CA TYR A 162 16.81 -29.55 -20.58
C TYR A 162 18.08 -30.38 -20.66
N PHE A 163 18.02 -31.56 -21.26
CA PHE A 163 19.19 -32.43 -21.37
C PHE A 163 19.37 -32.95 -22.79
N LEU A 164 20.61 -32.95 -23.26
CA LEU A 164 20.93 -33.37 -24.62
C LEU A 164 20.71 -34.89 -24.78
N SER A 165 19.81 -35.29 -25.68
CA SER A 165 19.52 -36.70 -25.97
C SER A 165 18.98 -36.90 -27.38
N ASN A 166 19.52 -37.90 -28.07
CA ASN A 166 19.00 -38.35 -29.38
C ASN A 166 18.20 -39.66 -29.27
N THR A 167 18.10 -40.23 -28.07
CA THR A 167 17.45 -41.52 -27.83
C THR A 167 16.17 -41.40 -27.00
N ILE A 168 16.13 -40.44 -26.08
CA ILE A 168 14.93 -40.10 -25.32
C ILE A 168 14.25 -38.93 -26.04
N THR A 169 12.97 -39.08 -26.35
CA THR A 169 12.20 -38.07 -27.12
C THR A 169 11.01 -37.53 -26.34
N ALA A 170 10.65 -38.14 -25.21
CA ALA A 170 9.54 -37.71 -24.38
C ALA A 170 10.07 -37.06 -23.08
N PRO A 171 9.49 -35.93 -22.65
CA PRO A 171 9.79 -35.35 -21.36
C PRO A 171 9.27 -36.21 -20.22
N VAL A 172 9.93 -36.14 -19.05
CA VAL A 172 9.57 -36.92 -17.85
C VAL A 172 9.66 -36.02 -16.62
N ARG A 173 8.65 -36.09 -15.76
CA ARG A 173 8.67 -35.42 -14.46
C ARG A 173 9.06 -36.39 -13.34
N ASN A 174 10.07 -36.02 -12.56
CA ASN A 174 10.42 -36.67 -11.31
C ASN A 174 10.20 -35.66 -10.18
N ASP A 175 9.05 -35.75 -9.51
CA ASP A 175 8.61 -34.83 -8.47
C ASP A 175 8.70 -33.36 -8.93
N TYR A 176 9.73 -32.65 -8.49
CA TYR A 176 9.94 -31.22 -8.70
C TYR A 176 10.80 -30.91 -9.92
N ILE A 177 11.36 -31.91 -10.59
CA ILE A 177 12.21 -31.74 -11.78
C ILE A 177 11.46 -32.24 -13.01
N TYR A 178 11.15 -31.33 -13.92
CA TYR A 178 10.62 -31.65 -15.24
C TYR A 178 11.77 -31.73 -16.25
N ARG A 179 12.07 -32.93 -16.74
CA ARG A 179 13.20 -33.19 -17.63
C ARG A 179 12.74 -33.22 -19.08
N VAL A 180 13.27 -32.33 -19.91
CA VAL A 180 12.92 -32.18 -21.32
C VAL A 180 14.10 -32.61 -22.21
N PRO A 181 13.96 -33.66 -23.04
CA PRO A 181 15.04 -34.05 -23.93
C PRO A 181 15.20 -33.06 -25.08
N VAL A 182 16.44 -32.69 -25.38
CA VAL A 182 16.78 -31.80 -26.49
C VAL A 182 17.64 -32.56 -27.50
N PRO A 183 17.16 -32.74 -28.75
CA PRO A 183 17.95 -33.40 -29.80
C PRO A 183 19.15 -32.55 -30.20
N TYR A 184 20.23 -33.20 -30.63
CA TYR A 184 21.46 -32.52 -31.00
C TYR A 184 22.26 -33.27 -32.07
N ILE A 185 23.13 -32.55 -32.76
CA ILE A 185 24.12 -33.09 -33.69
C ILE A 185 25.49 -33.10 -32.98
N PRO A 186 26.10 -34.27 -32.73
CA PRO A 186 27.42 -34.38 -32.12
C PRO A 186 28.50 -33.62 -32.91
N GLY A 187 29.42 -32.95 -32.20
CA GLY A 187 30.55 -32.25 -32.83
C GLY A 187 30.18 -31.06 -33.71
N GLN A 188 28.99 -30.49 -33.54
CA GLN A 188 28.53 -29.28 -34.24
C GLN A 188 27.88 -28.31 -33.24
N TRP A 189 27.84 -27.02 -33.59
CA TRP A 189 27.04 -26.06 -32.85
C TRP A 189 25.56 -26.29 -33.11
N ASN A 190 24.80 -26.45 -32.03
CA ASN A 190 23.36 -26.59 -32.04
C ASN A 190 22.77 -25.29 -31.48
N GLU A 191 21.95 -24.59 -32.27
CA GLU A 191 21.17 -23.47 -31.76
C GLU A 191 19.88 -24.03 -31.14
N ILE A 192 19.82 -23.99 -29.82
CA ILE A 192 18.73 -24.58 -29.05
C ILE A 192 17.78 -23.47 -28.60
N VAL A 193 16.48 -23.70 -28.78
CA VAL A 193 15.41 -22.80 -28.32
C VAL A 193 14.55 -23.57 -27.32
N LEU A 194 14.39 -23.03 -26.11
CA LEU A 194 13.75 -23.65 -24.97
C LEU A 194 12.56 -22.79 -24.53
N ASP A 195 11.34 -23.27 -24.72
CA ASP A 195 10.12 -22.56 -24.31
C ASP A 195 9.82 -22.82 -22.84
N VAL A 196 10.52 -22.09 -21.97
CA VAL A 196 10.45 -22.26 -20.51
C VAL A 196 9.05 -22.07 -19.99
N SER A 197 8.29 -21.13 -20.54
CA SER A 197 6.91 -20.88 -20.17
C SER A 197 6.00 -22.06 -20.52
N GLN A 198 6.07 -22.57 -21.75
CA GLN A 198 5.26 -23.72 -22.17
C GLN A 198 5.64 -24.98 -21.39
N ASP A 199 6.94 -25.21 -21.18
CA ASP A 199 7.41 -26.38 -20.43
C ASP A 199 7.07 -26.30 -18.94
N ALA A 200 6.94 -25.10 -18.36
CA ALA A 200 6.42 -24.95 -17.00
C ALA A 200 4.95 -25.36 -16.90
N VAL A 201 4.12 -24.99 -17.88
CA VAL A 201 2.71 -25.41 -17.95
C VAL A 201 2.61 -26.93 -18.11
N ALA A 202 3.43 -27.52 -18.98
CA ALA A 202 3.45 -28.97 -19.22
C ALA A 202 3.98 -29.75 -18.01
N GLY A 203 5.04 -29.26 -17.37
CA GLY A 203 5.67 -29.89 -16.22
C GLY A 203 4.85 -29.77 -14.94
N TYR A 204 4.22 -28.61 -14.71
CA TYR A 204 3.57 -28.29 -13.43
C TYR A 204 2.11 -27.82 -13.61
N PRO A 205 1.23 -28.66 -14.20
CA PRO A 205 -0.16 -28.27 -14.44
C PRO A 205 -0.99 -28.09 -13.15
N PHE A 206 -0.47 -28.51 -12.00
CA PHE A 206 -1.16 -28.47 -10.71
C PHE A 206 -1.04 -27.12 -9.97
N ILE A 207 -0.28 -26.15 -10.51
CA ILE A 207 -0.02 -24.85 -9.88
C ILE A 207 -0.13 -23.67 -10.85
N ASN A 208 -0.71 -23.86 -12.04
CA ASN A 208 -0.57 -22.96 -13.18
C ASN A 208 0.90 -22.59 -13.44
N GLY A 209 1.57 -23.32 -14.34
CA GLY A 209 3.01 -23.12 -14.59
C GLY A 209 3.43 -21.68 -14.94
N LEU A 210 2.51 -20.84 -15.46
CA LEU A 210 2.78 -19.44 -15.76
C LEU A 210 2.80 -18.52 -14.52
N ASP A 211 2.19 -18.93 -13.41
CA ASP A 211 2.26 -18.27 -12.10
C ASP A 211 3.61 -18.58 -11.41
N ASN A 212 4.68 -18.42 -12.19
CA ASN A 212 6.06 -18.58 -11.77
C ASN A 212 6.95 -17.58 -12.50
N ALA A 213 8.14 -17.35 -11.95
CA ALA A 213 9.23 -16.65 -12.61
C ALA A 213 10.41 -17.59 -12.84
N LEU A 214 11.12 -17.41 -13.95
CA LEU A 214 12.50 -17.87 -14.11
C LEU A 214 13.38 -17.08 -13.15
N THR A 215 13.92 -17.75 -12.12
CA THR A 215 14.73 -17.10 -11.08
C THR A 215 16.23 -17.31 -11.29
N GLU A 216 16.61 -18.49 -11.75
CA GLU A 216 18.00 -18.88 -12.01
C GLU A 216 18.05 -19.73 -13.29
N LEU A 217 19.13 -19.56 -14.06
CA LEU A 217 19.40 -20.33 -15.26
C LEU A 217 20.82 -20.90 -15.16
N LEU A 218 20.95 -22.21 -15.33
CA LEU A 218 22.21 -22.91 -15.17
C LEU A 218 22.61 -23.58 -16.47
N VAL A 219 23.91 -23.61 -16.73
CA VAL A 219 24.54 -24.46 -17.75
C VAL A 219 25.42 -25.48 -17.06
N GLY A 220 25.42 -26.73 -17.52
CA GLY A 220 26.13 -27.78 -16.79
C GLY A 220 26.23 -29.10 -17.53
N ILE A 221 26.88 -30.07 -16.91
CA ILE A 221 26.96 -31.45 -17.42
C ILE A 221 26.51 -32.43 -16.35
N GLU A 222 25.93 -33.55 -16.77
CA GLU A 222 25.55 -34.67 -15.90
C GLU A 222 26.28 -35.95 -16.30
N SER A 223 26.68 -36.75 -15.31
CA SER A 223 27.36 -38.02 -15.55
C SER A 223 27.04 -39.07 -14.47
N LYS A 224 27.15 -40.35 -14.86
CA LYS A 224 27.24 -41.53 -13.99
C LYS A 224 28.12 -42.60 -14.67
N ASN A 225 28.48 -43.66 -13.95
CA ASN A 225 29.19 -44.84 -14.50
C ASN A 225 30.50 -44.54 -15.26
N ASN A 226 31.27 -43.54 -14.82
CA ASN A 226 32.48 -43.01 -15.47
C ASN A 226 32.26 -42.44 -16.88
N ALA A 227 31.01 -42.19 -17.30
CA ALA A 227 30.71 -41.61 -18.59
C ALA A 227 31.22 -40.17 -18.67
N VAL A 228 31.96 -39.82 -19.72
CA VAL A 228 32.48 -38.47 -19.90
C VAL A 228 31.48 -37.62 -20.67
N ALA A 229 31.22 -36.41 -20.19
CA ALA A 229 30.63 -35.33 -20.97
C ALA A 229 31.63 -34.19 -21.11
N THR A 230 31.73 -33.65 -22.32
CA THR A 230 32.45 -32.43 -22.69
C THR A 230 31.56 -31.61 -23.60
N VAL A 231 31.16 -30.43 -23.15
CA VAL A 231 30.18 -29.57 -23.82
C VAL A 231 30.63 -28.12 -23.74
N CYS A 232 30.50 -27.37 -24.83
CA CYS A 232 30.70 -25.92 -24.84
C CYS A 232 29.36 -25.19 -24.96
N TYR A 233 29.21 -24.08 -24.23
CA TYR A 233 28.04 -23.20 -24.23
C TYR A 233 28.44 -21.81 -24.74
N ASP A 234 27.62 -21.21 -25.58
CA ASP A 234 27.85 -19.89 -26.19
C ASP A 234 26.51 -19.18 -26.48
N ASP A 235 26.51 -17.87 -26.65
CA ASP A 235 25.39 -17.04 -27.12
C ASP A 235 24.06 -17.28 -26.37
N LEU A 236 24.08 -17.17 -25.04
CA LEU A 236 22.86 -17.28 -24.23
C LEU A 236 21.99 -16.05 -24.42
N ARG A 237 20.70 -16.25 -24.68
CA ARG A 237 19.68 -15.21 -24.80
C ARG A 237 18.39 -15.59 -24.09
N ILE A 238 17.72 -14.60 -23.50
CA ILE A 238 16.40 -14.75 -22.88
C ILE A 238 15.45 -13.80 -23.58
N ASP A 239 14.49 -14.35 -24.31
CA ASP A 239 13.43 -13.61 -24.97
C ASP A 239 12.13 -13.69 -24.15
N TYR A 240 11.26 -12.70 -24.32
CA TYR A 240 9.91 -12.67 -23.75
C TYR A 240 8.97 -11.94 -24.70
N ALA A 241 7.72 -12.36 -24.74
CA ALA A 241 6.70 -11.89 -25.68
C ALA A 241 5.82 -10.75 -25.13
N ALA A 242 5.68 -10.64 -23.81
CA ALA A 242 4.84 -9.63 -23.17
C ALA A 242 5.61 -8.85 -22.09
N THR A 243 5.27 -7.57 -21.94
CA THR A 243 5.82 -6.65 -20.94
C THR A 243 4.81 -5.53 -20.67
N GLY A 244 5.02 -4.72 -19.63
CA GLY A 244 4.23 -3.56 -19.28
C GLY A 244 2.76 -3.89 -19.02
N ALA A 245 1.87 -3.03 -19.53
CA ALA A 245 0.43 -3.15 -19.34
C ALA A 245 -0.16 -4.51 -19.76
N PRO A 246 0.19 -5.13 -20.90
CA PRO A 246 -0.26 -6.48 -21.24
C PRO A 246 0.05 -7.55 -20.17
N LEU A 247 1.27 -7.56 -19.63
CA LEU A 247 1.68 -8.54 -18.63
C LEU A 247 1.02 -8.26 -17.26
N PHE A 248 0.81 -6.98 -16.94
CA PHE A 248 0.09 -6.59 -15.73
C PHE A 248 -1.42 -6.92 -15.82
N ALA A 249 -2.04 -6.76 -16.99
CA ALA A 249 -3.42 -7.18 -17.23
C ALA A 249 -3.58 -8.70 -17.14
N TRP A 250 -2.56 -9.47 -17.52
CA TRP A 250 -2.53 -10.92 -17.28
C TRP A 250 -2.61 -11.24 -15.78
N GLN A 251 -1.83 -10.57 -14.94
CA GLN A 251 -1.87 -10.79 -13.48
C GLN A 251 -3.28 -10.53 -12.94
N ARG A 252 -3.95 -9.44 -13.35
CA ARG A 252 -5.35 -9.17 -12.97
C ARG A 252 -6.29 -10.31 -13.34
N THR A 253 -6.11 -10.90 -14.52
CA THR A 253 -6.90 -12.05 -14.98
C THR A 253 -6.66 -13.27 -14.09
N GLU A 254 -5.41 -13.52 -13.71
CA GLU A 254 -5.04 -14.63 -12.83
C GLU A 254 -5.63 -14.45 -11.42
N LEU A 255 -5.56 -13.24 -10.85
CA LEU A 255 -6.19 -12.94 -9.57
C LEU A 255 -7.72 -13.12 -9.62
N GLY A 256 -8.35 -12.77 -10.75
CA GLY A 256 -9.77 -13.07 -10.99
C GLY A 256 -10.08 -14.56 -10.99
N ALA A 257 -9.19 -15.40 -11.51
CA ALA A 257 -9.33 -16.85 -11.44
C ALA A 257 -9.24 -17.38 -10.01
N TYR A 258 -8.31 -16.86 -9.20
CA TYR A 258 -8.23 -17.18 -7.76
C TYR A 258 -9.50 -16.76 -7.00
N ASN A 259 -10.00 -15.55 -7.25
CA ASN A 259 -11.25 -15.08 -6.65
C ASN A 259 -12.46 -15.95 -7.02
N ALA A 260 -12.51 -16.45 -8.26
CA ALA A 260 -13.58 -17.34 -8.72
C ALA A 260 -13.60 -18.70 -8.01
N LEU A 261 -12.49 -19.13 -7.40
CA LEU A 261 -12.45 -20.32 -6.54
C LEU A 261 -13.20 -20.10 -5.20
N ASN A 262 -13.39 -18.84 -4.80
CA ASN A 262 -14.12 -18.43 -3.60
C ASN A 262 -13.65 -19.14 -2.32
N GLU A 263 -12.33 -19.14 -2.08
CA GLU A 263 -11.72 -19.83 -0.94
C GLU A 263 -11.64 -18.98 0.35
N GLY A 264 -12.42 -17.90 0.42
CA GLY A 264 -12.53 -17.04 1.60
C GLY A 264 -11.45 -15.95 1.73
N VAL A 265 -10.61 -15.76 0.71
CA VAL A 265 -9.65 -14.66 0.62
C VAL A 265 -9.83 -13.98 -0.73
N THR A 266 -9.97 -12.66 -0.71
CA THR A 266 -10.07 -11.84 -1.93
C THR A 266 -8.69 -11.36 -2.35
N HIS A 267 -8.38 -11.51 -3.63
CA HIS A 267 -7.13 -11.09 -4.23
C HIS A 267 -7.34 -9.82 -5.06
N LEU A 268 -6.61 -8.77 -4.70
CA LEU A 268 -6.63 -7.47 -5.36
C LEU A 268 -5.28 -7.17 -6.00
N GLN A 269 -5.31 -6.43 -7.11
CA GLN A 269 -4.10 -6.07 -7.84
C GLN A 269 -3.59 -4.72 -7.34
N GLY A 270 -2.33 -4.68 -6.91
CA GLY A 270 -1.60 -3.45 -6.63
C GLY A 270 -0.27 -3.47 -7.37
N VAL A 271 0.60 -2.53 -7.04
CA VAL A 271 1.99 -2.55 -7.54
C VAL A 271 2.90 -1.84 -6.54
N GLU A 272 4.10 -2.36 -6.36
CA GLU A 272 5.18 -1.59 -5.75
C GLU A 272 6.01 -0.95 -6.87
N HIS A 273 5.89 0.37 -7.00
CA HIS A 273 6.69 1.15 -7.92
C HIS A 273 8.12 1.24 -7.37
N SER A 274 9.05 0.47 -7.92
CA SER A 274 10.42 0.27 -7.43
C SER A 274 11.49 0.59 -8.48
N TYR A 275 11.10 1.09 -9.65
CA TYR A 275 12.06 1.58 -10.64
C TYR A 275 12.91 2.75 -10.10
N SER A 276 12.34 3.52 -9.16
CA SER A 276 13.05 4.48 -8.31
C SER A 276 13.38 3.84 -6.95
N PRO A 277 14.51 4.16 -6.30
CA PRO A 277 14.89 3.57 -4.99
C PRO A 277 13.96 3.99 -3.86
N LYS A 278 13.08 4.99 -4.07
CA LYS A 278 11.97 5.25 -3.18
C LYS A 278 10.78 4.45 -3.67
N HIS A 279 10.50 3.37 -2.96
CA HIS A 279 9.40 2.49 -3.34
C HIS A 279 8.07 3.13 -2.91
N MET A 280 7.06 3.02 -3.76
CA MET A 280 5.72 3.51 -3.49
C MET A 280 4.69 2.42 -3.83
N LEU A 281 3.75 2.15 -2.93
CA LEU A 281 2.77 1.08 -3.11
C LEU A 281 1.42 1.67 -3.46
N GLU A 282 0.82 1.18 -4.54
CA GLU A 282 -0.47 1.61 -5.02
C GLU A 282 -1.56 0.58 -4.71
N TYR A 283 -2.68 1.08 -4.20
CA TYR A 283 -3.84 0.31 -3.77
C TYR A 283 -5.12 0.90 -4.40
N GLY A 284 -5.61 0.34 -5.51
CA GLY A 284 -6.91 0.72 -6.05
C GLY A 284 -7.38 -0.01 -7.32
N PRO A 285 -8.67 0.18 -7.68
CA PRO A 285 -9.39 -0.62 -8.70
C PRO A 285 -8.78 -0.54 -10.12
N ASN A 286 -8.04 0.53 -10.42
CA ASN A 286 -7.47 0.80 -11.74
C ASN A 286 -5.96 1.08 -11.69
N THR A 287 -5.25 0.42 -10.76
CA THR A 287 -3.78 0.51 -10.67
C THR A 287 -3.13 0.35 -12.05
N PRO A 288 -2.34 1.32 -12.54
CA PRO A 288 -1.64 1.24 -13.82
C PRO A 288 -0.15 0.90 -13.65
N ILE A 289 0.48 0.43 -14.74
CA ILE A 289 1.95 0.42 -14.85
C ILE A 289 2.41 1.72 -15.51
N PRO A 290 3.31 2.51 -14.88
CA PRO A 290 3.82 3.73 -15.47
C PRO A 290 4.61 3.49 -16.76
N ASP A 291 4.57 4.46 -17.68
CA ASP A 291 5.49 4.51 -18.82
C ASP A 291 6.83 5.13 -18.38
N TRP A 292 7.76 4.27 -17.99
CA TRP A 292 9.07 4.69 -17.47
C TRP A 292 9.90 5.44 -18.51
N ASN A 293 9.83 5.07 -19.79
CA ASN A 293 10.55 5.77 -20.86
C ASN A 293 10.03 7.21 -21.04
N ALA A 294 8.71 7.39 -20.96
CA ALA A 294 8.11 8.72 -20.99
C ALA A 294 8.55 9.54 -19.76
N TYR A 295 8.63 8.94 -18.58
CA TYR A 295 9.09 9.61 -17.37
C TYR A 295 10.56 10.00 -17.42
N GLU A 296 11.44 9.14 -17.93
CA GLU A 296 12.85 9.49 -18.16
C GLU A 296 12.99 10.66 -19.14
N THR A 297 12.20 10.66 -20.21
CA THR A 297 12.21 11.74 -21.22
C THR A 297 11.74 13.09 -20.66
N LEU A 298 10.75 13.08 -19.77
CA LEU A 298 10.17 14.28 -19.16
C LEU A 298 10.90 14.74 -17.89
N SER A 299 11.71 13.87 -17.29
CA SER A 299 12.36 14.11 -16.02
C SER A 299 13.43 15.20 -16.13
N PRO A 300 13.42 16.20 -15.22
CA PRO A 300 14.48 17.22 -15.16
C PRO A 300 15.83 16.65 -14.68
N GLY A 301 15.86 15.40 -14.19
CA GLY A 301 17.09 14.71 -13.82
C GLY A 301 17.91 14.20 -15.01
N PHE A 302 17.31 14.17 -16.20
CA PHE A 302 17.95 13.70 -17.43
C PHE A 302 18.40 14.87 -18.32
N VAL A 303 19.59 14.73 -18.93
CA VAL A 303 20.12 15.65 -19.94
C VAL A 303 20.63 14.81 -21.10
N ASN A 304 20.07 15.01 -22.30
CA ASN A 304 20.41 14.27 -23.53
C ASN A 304 20.32 12.74 -23.35
N GLY A 305 19.31 12.24 -22.64
CA GLY A 305 19.12 10.81 -22.38
C GLY A 305 20.06 10.21 -21.32
N TRP A 306 20.82 11.05 -20.62
CA TRP A 306 21.70 10.62 -19.53
C TRP A 306 21.25 11.18 -18.19
N LEU A 307 21.17 10.32 -17.18
CA LEU A 307 20.81 10.68 -15.82
C LEU A 307 21.97 11.44 -15.14
N VAL A 308 21.77 12.74 -14.97
CA VAL A 308 22.77 13.65 -14.37
C VAL A 308 22.39 14.11 -12.96
N ASN A 309 21.11 14.05 -12.59
CA ASN A 309 20.64 14.38 -11.25
C ASN A 309 19.57 13.38 -10.79
N TRP A 310 20.01 12.45 -9.95
CA TRP A 310 19.18 11.37 -9.42
C TRP A 310 18.05 11.87 -8.50
N GLN A 311 18.32 12.85 -7.63
CA GLN A 311 17.31 13.35 -6.70
C GLN A 311 16.16 14.04 -7.44
N LEU A 312 16.46 14.88 -8.43
CA LEU A 312 15.43 15.53 -9.24
C LEU A 312 14.58 14.53 -10.03
N HIS A 313 15.19 13.44 -10.49
CA HIS A 313 14.44 12.37 -11.14
C HIS A 313 13.51 11.64 -10.16
N GLN A 314 14.00 11.30 -8.95
CA GLN A 314 13.17 10.67 -7.93
C GLN A 314 11.98 11.54 -7.52
N ASP A 315 12.23 12.83 -7.26
CA ASP A 315 11.17 13.75 -6.86
C ASP A 315 10.10 13.85 -7.96
N PHE A 316 10.54 14.00 -9.22
CA PHE A 316 9.65 14.02 -10.38
C PHE A 316 8.81 12.74 -10.47
N VAL A 317 9.44 11.57 -10.38
CA VAL A 317 8.77 10.27 -10.47
C VAL A 317 7.76 10.10 -9.33
N GLY A 318 8.14 10.42 -8.09
CA GLY A 318 7.27 10.31 -6.93
C GLY A 318 5.97 11.09 -7.10
N TYR A 319 6.07 12.38 -7.49
CA TYR A 319 4.87 13.20 -7.73
C TYR A 319 4.03 12.68 -8.91
N ARG A 320 4.66 12.13 -9.95
CA ARG A 320 3.94 11.57 -11.11
C ARG A 320 3.18 10.30 -10.78
N ILE A 321 3.78 9.41 -9.98
CA ILE A 321 3.12 8.18 -9.52
C ILE A 321 1.92 8.54 -8.65
N THR A 322 2.09 9.41 -7.65
CA THR A 322 0.98 9.85 -6.80
C THR A 322 -0.16 10.47 -7.63
N GLN A 323 0.19 11.37 -8.55
CA GLN A 323 -0.80 11.98 -9.45
C GLN A 323 -1.56 10.93 -10.26
N LEU A 324 -0.85 9.94 -10.80
CA LEU A 324 -1.45 8.87 -11.60
C LEU A 324 -2.36 7.98 -10.74
N ALA A 325 -1.92 7.61 -9.54
CA ALA A 325 -2.71 6.83 -8.58
C ALA A 325 -4.02 7.56 -8.23
N HIS A 326 -3.95 8.85 -7.87
CA HIS A 326 -5.12 9.65 -7.54
C HIS A 326 -6.10 9.80 -8.71
N GLN A 327 -5.59 9.97 -9.94
CA GLN A 327 -6.43 9.99 -11.16
C GLN A 327 -7.20 8.69 -11.39
N ASN A 328 -6.68 7.56 -10.90
CA ASN A 328 -7.29 6.24 -11.02
C ASN A 328 -8.09 5.82 -9.78
N GLY A 329 -8.27 6.73 -8.81
CA GLY A 329 -8.99 6.44 -7.58
C GLY A 329 -8.26 5.43 -6.68
N ALA A 330 -6.93 5.37 -6.75
CA ALA A 330 -6.09 4.55 -5.88
C ALA A 330 -5.53 5.35 -4.69
N ALA A 331 -5.27 4.67 -3.58
CA ALA A 331 -4.48 5.19 -2.47
C ALA A 331 -3.01 4.85 -2.72
N ILE A 332 -2.10 5.76 -2.38
CA ILE A 332 -0.66 5.57 -2.58
C ILE A 332 0.10 5.70 -1.26
N SER A 333 0.99 4.74 -1.00
CA SER A 333 1.82 4.65 0.20
C SER A 333 3.28 4.91 -0.10
N TYR A 334 3.94 5.68 0.76
CA TYR A 334 5.39 5.70 0.81
C TYR A 334 5.89 4.46 1.58
N ALA A 335 6.64 3.59 0.91
CA ALA A 335 7.10 2.32 1.46
C ALA A 335 8.28 2.48 2.41
N HIS A 336 8.39 1.56 3.37
CA HIS A 336 9.57 1.29 4.21
C HIS A 336 10.52 2.47 4.37
N MET A 337 10.05 3.50 5.08
CA MET A 337 10.55 4.88 4.99
C MET A 337 12.07 5.09 5.14
N PHE A 338 12.75 4.18 5.84
CA PHE A 338 14.19 4.21 6.04
C PHE A 338 14.98 3.48 4.94
N GLY A 339 14.39 2.46 4.31
CA GLY A 339 14.94 1.72 3.17
C GLY A 339 14.59 0.23 3.18
N THR A 340 15.21 -0.51 2.27
CA THR A 340 14.98 -1.96 2.06
C THR A 340 15.91 -2.85 2.88
N GLY A 341 16.85 -2.27 3.63
CA GLY A 341 17.88 -2.97 4.38
C GLY A 341 17.35 -3.76 5.58
N THR A 342 18.10 -4.81 5.93
CA THR A 342 17.91 -5.56 7.18
C THR A 342 18.78 -4.96 8.29
N PRO A 343 18.47 -5.19 9.59
CA PRO A 343 19.22 -4.63 10.72
C PRO A 343 20.74 -4.91 10.74
N LEU A 344 21.25 -5.81 9.89
CA LEU A 344 22.68 -6.11 9.76
C LEU A 344 23.49 -5.04 9.01
N LEU A 345 22.82 -4.11 8.32
CA LEU A 345 23.44 -2.97 7.62
C LEU A 345 22.64 -1.69 7.93
N PRO A 346 22.89 -1.03 9.08
CA PRO A 346 22.15 0.18 9.43
C PRO A 346 22.41 1.29 8.42
N THR A 347 21.33 1.93 7.96
CA THR A 347 21.40 3.13 7.13
C THR A 347 22.07 4.28 7.87
N THR A 348 22.80 5.10 7.11
CA THR A 348 23.32 6.38 7.61
C THR A 348 22.22 7.44 7.75
N LEU A 349 21.04 7.22 7.17
CA LEU A 349 19.91 8.15 7.24
C LEU A 349 19.31 8.18 8.63
N THR A 350 19.35 9.32 9.32
CA THR A 350 18.71 9.51 10.63
C THR A 350 17.23 9.84 10.46
N LYS A 351 16.44 9.62 11.51
CA LYS A 351 15.01 9.98 11.53
C LYS A 351 14.78 11.48 11.36
N GLU A 352 15.66 12.33 11.88
CA GLU A 352 15.60 13.79 11.72
C GLU A 352 15.89 14.20 10.28
N ALA A 353 16.87 13.56 9.63
CA ALA A 353 17.19 13.82 8.23
C ALA A 353 16.04 13.36 7.30
N LEU A 354 15.44 12.19 7.59
CA LEU A 354 14.27 11.71 6.86
C LEU A 354 13.06 12.64 7.06
N LEU A 355 12.80 13.08 8.30
CA LEU A 355 11.75 14.06 8.59
C LEU A 355 11.97 15.35 7.79
N ALA A 356 13.20 15.88 7.75
CA ALA A 356 13.50 17.08 6.97
C ALA A 356 13.23 16.89 5.47
N GLN A 357 13.55 15.71 4.92
CA GLN A 357 13.20 15.35 3.54
C GLN A 357 11.67 15.36 3.34
N PHE A 358 10.94 14.71 4.24
CA PHE A 358 9.49 14.57 4.20
C PHE A 358 8.75 15.90 4.36
N LEU A 359 9.23 16.79 5.21
CA LEU A 359 8.71 18.16 5.32
C LEU A 359 8.96 18.97 4.04
N GLY A 360 10.05 18.69 3.33
CA GLY A 360 10.40 19.40 2.09
C GLY A 360 9.65 18.90 0.86
N ASN A 361 9.38 17.60 0.75
CA ASN A 361 8.74 17.00 -0.41
C ASN A 361 7.29 16.55 -0.17
N HIS A 362 6.76 16.73 1.03
CA HIS A 362 5.39 16.35 1.42
C HIS A 362 5.06 14.88 1.09
N LEU A 363 6.04 13.97 1.18
CA LEU A 363 5.94 12.56 0.77
C LEU A 363 5.39 12.42 -0.65
N TYR A 364 5.73 13.36 -1.54
CA TYR A 364 5.23 13.41 -2.91
C TYR A 364 3.70 13.43 -3.02
N ASN A 365 3.03 13.99 -2.01
CA ASN A 365 1.57 14.01 -1.84
C ASN A 365 0.92 12.63 -1.64
N SER A 366 1.67 11.65 -1.12
CA SER A 366 1.11 10.33 -0.80
C SER A 366 0.01 10.39 0.25
N ASP A 367 -0.90 9.41 0.26
CA ASP A 367 -1.96 9.33 1.27
C ASP A 367 -1.49 8.59 2.53
N LEU A 368 -0.62 7.61 2.33
CA LEU A 368 -0.24 6.60 3.31
C LEU A 368 1.27 6.58 3.54
N LEU A 369 1.68 6.11 4.70
CA LEU A 369 3.07 5.92 5.09
C LEU A 369 3.21 4.57 5.80
N GLU A 370 4.13 3.73 5.34
CA GLU A 370 4.43 2.49 6.06
C GLU A 370 5.22 2.76 7.34
N VAL A 371 4.54 2.56 8.47
CA VAL A 371 5.07 2.80 9.82
C VAL A 371 5.23 1.51 10.61
N GLY A 372 4.40 0.51 10.35
CA GLY A 372 4.24 -0.72 11.14
C GLY A 372 5.34 -1.76 10.92
N TYR A 373 6.60 -1.34 11.01
CA TYR A 373 7.75 -2.23 11.01
C TYR A 373 8.32 -2.31 12.43
N ARG A 374 8.34 -3.51 13.03
CA ARG A 374 9.04 -3.71 14.31
C ARG A 374 10.51 -3.33 14.20
N GLN A 375 11.11 -3.70 13.07
CA GLN A 375 12.47 -3.37 12.71
C GLN A 375 12.59 -3.33 11.18
N ARG A 376 13.01 -2.22 10.59
CA ARG A 376 13.40 -2.17 9.17
C ARG A 376 14.37 -1.03 8.96
N GLU A 377 15.65 -1.36 8.94
CA GLU A 377 16.80 -0.45 9.13
C GLU A 377 16.81 0.32 10.46
N ARG A 378 15.65 0.79 10.93
CA ARG A 378 15.38 1.44 12.21
C ARG A 378 14.29 0.68 12.98
N PRO A 379 14.23 0.81 14.32
CA PRO A 379 13.19 0.18 15.12
C PRO A 379 11.86 0.95 15.04
N LEU A 380 10.73 0.30 15.33
CA LEU A 380 9.38 0.91 15.28
C LEU A 380 9.29 2.29 15.97
N PRO A 381 9.89 2.54 17.15
CA PRO A 381 9.82 3.86 17.78
C PRO A 381 10.35 5.01 16.92
N ASP A 382 11.30 4.75 16.02
CA ASP A 382 11.80 5.77 15.08
C ASP A 382 10.80 6.02 13.94
N HIS A 383 10.12 4.98 13.44
CA HIS A 383 9.03 5.13 12.45
C HIS A 383 7.87 5.93 13.04
N LEU A 384 7.42 5.57 14.26
CA LEU A 384 6.35 6.27 14.97
C LEU A 384 6.73 7.73 15.25
N TRP A 385 7.99 7.98 15.63
CA TRP A 385 8.45 9.35 15.87
C TRP A 385 8.36 10.21 14.61
N VAL A 386 8.83 9.72 13.45
CA VAL A 386 8.73 10.48 12.18
C VAL A 386 7.27 10.77 11.85
N TRP A 387 6.41 9.76 11.96
CA TRP A 387 4.97 9.91 11.69
C TRP A 387 4.30 10.93 12.62
N ASP A 388 4.58 10.86 13.92
CA ASP A 388 4.08 11.81 14.91
C ASP A 388 4.58 13.25 14.63
N GLN A 389 5.84 13.41 14.20
CA GLN A 389 6.38 14.73 13.83
C GLN A 389 5.75 15.30 12.56
N LEU A 390 5.41 14.46 11.57
CA LEU A 390 4.69 14.91 10.37
C LEU A 390 3.30 15.46 10.74
N ALA A 391 2.58 14.76 11.62
CA ALA A 391 1.27 15.21 12.11
C ALA A 391 1.34 16.57 12.81
N LEU A 392 2.35 16.79 13.67
CA LEU A 392 2.60 18.07 14.34
C LEU A 392 3.01 19.21 13.38
N ASN A 393 3.40 18.87 12.15
CA ASN A 393 3.70 19.80 11.06
C ASN A 393 2.56 19.88 10.04
N SER A 394 1.33 19.48 10.40
CA SER A 394 0.14 19.53 9.55
C SER A 394 0.15 18.58 8.35
N LEU A 395 0.96 17.51 8.39
CA LEU A 395 0.99 16.49 7.35
C LEU A 395 0.36 15.20 7.89
N TYR A 396 -0.86 14.91 7.43
CA TYR A 396 -1.72 13.87 7.98
C TYR A 396 -1.75 12.63 7.09
N TYR A 397 -0.81 11.72 7.32
CA TYR A 397 -0.73 10.45 6.58
C TYR A 397 -1.36 9.31 7.36
N THR A 398 -2.00 8.37 6.66
CA THR A 398 -2.43 7.10 7.25
C THR A 398 -1.22 6.21 7.49
N GLY A 399 -1.02 5.78 8.73
CA GLY A 399 0.00 4.80 9.08
C GLY A 399 -0.44 3.40 8.67
N LEU A 400 0.41 2.69 7.93
CA LEU A 400 0.21 1.30 7.54
C LEU A 400 1.16 0.34 8.24
N GLY A 401 0.68 -0.86 8.52
CA GLY A 401 1.49 -2.03 8.82
C GLY A 401 1.36 -3.07 7.70
N VAL A 402 2.50 -3.50 7.19
CA VAL A 402 2.57 -4.43 6.05
C VAL A 402 3.54 -5.57 6.34
N SER A 403 3.43 -6.64 5.55
CA SER A 403 4.32 -7.79 5.67
C SER A 403 5.56 -7.72 4.79
N ASP A 404 5.49 -6.97 3.68
CA ASP A 404 6.49 -6.98 2.60
C ASP A 404 7.05 -8.40 2.29
N SER A 405 6.14 -9.37 2.25
CA SER A 405 6.53 -10.77 2.22
C SER A 405 6.98 -11.20 0.82
N HIS A 406 8.28 -11.39 0.66
CA HIS A 406 8.93 -11.86 -0.58
C HIS A 406 8.97 -13.40 -0.70
N GLY A 407 8.36 -14.10 0.24
CA GLY A 407 8.46 -15.54 0.34
C GLY A 407 7.16 -16.14 0.83
N ALA A 408 6.84 -17.30 0.29
CA ALA A 408 5.59 -17.94 0.62
C ALA A 408 5.67 -18.69 1.98
N ASP A 409 6.86 -18.87 2.58
CA ASP A 409 7.07 -19.65 3.81
C ASP A 409 6.16 -19.19 4.97
N PRO A 410 5.16 -19.99 5.36
CA PRO A 410 4.27 -19.65 6.46
C PRO A 410 5.02 -19.49 7.77
N ALA A 411 6.07 -20.29 8.01
CA ALA A 411 6.88 -20.12 9.21
C ALA A 411 7.61 -18.77 9.18
N GLY A 412 8.13 -18.36 8.02
CA GLY A 412 8.67 -17.02 7.80
C GLY A 412 7.67 -15.92 8.18
N VAL A 413 6.47 -15.90 7.59
CA VAL A 413 5.50 -14.83 7.88
C VAL A 413 4.98 -14.89 9.33
N LEU A 414 4.71 -16.09 9.85
CA LEU A 414 4.13 -16.33 11.18
C LEU A 414 5.15 -16.31 12.33
N THR A 415 6.46 -16.22 12.05
CA THR A 415 7.49 -16.18 13.11
C THR A 415 8.47 -15.05 12.93
N ASN A 416 8.48 -14.37 11.78
CA ASN A 416 9.40 -13.26 11.54
C ASN A 416 9.03 -12.07 12.45
N PRO A 417 9.87 -11.73 13.43
CA PRO A 417 9.61 -10.63 14.35
C PRO A 417 9.82 -9.26 13.71
N THR A 418 10.11 -9.18 12.41
CA THR A 418 10.54 -7.96 11.71
C THR A 418 9.43 -7.39 10.81
N PHE A 419 8.68 -8.25 10.10
CA PHE A 419 7.73 -7.83 9.05
C PHE A 419 6.35 -8.53 9.14
N SER A 420 5.72 -8.59 10.32
CA SER A 420 4.48 -9.38 10.51
C SER A 420 3.25 -8.53 10.82
N MET A 421 3.19 -7.26 10.41
CA MET A 421 2.00 -6.44 10.61
C MET A 421 1.05 -6.55 9.43
N THR A 422 -0.24 -6.41 9.70
CA THR A 422 -1.32 -6.37 8.72
C THR A 422 -2.22 -5.18 9.00
N GLN A 423 -2.92 -4.74 7.97
CA GLN A 423 -3.86 -3.62 8.04
C GLN A 423 -5.28 -4.12 8.31
N PHE A 424 -5.98 -3.45 9.21
CA PHE A 424 -7.40 -3.65 9.49
C PHE A 424 -8.17 -2.41 9.04
N ILE A 425 -9.09 -2.57 8.10
CA ILE A 425 -9.71 -1.46 7.37
C ILE A 425 -11.20 -1.41 7.72
N TYR A 426 -11.69 -0.26 8.15
CA TYR A 426 -13.12 -0.02 8.34
C TYR A 426 -13.73 0.40 7.01
N ALA A 427 -14.33 -0.56 6.31
CA ALA A 427 -15.10 -0.36 5.08
C ALA A 427 -16.39 -1.19 5.15
N ASP A 428 -17.44 -0.72 4.46
CA ASP A 428 -18.74 -1.41 4.42
C ASP A 428 -18.67 -2.69 3.59
N THR A 429 -17.84 -2.68 2.54
CA THR A 429 -17.57 -3.85 1.71
C THR A 429 -16.06 -4.05 1.50
N ILE A 430 -15.72 -5.17 0.86
CA ILE A 430 -14.37 -5.47 0.38
C ILE A 430 -14.12 -4.96 -1.05
N ASP A 431 -14.99 -4.07 -1.57
CA ASP A 431 -14.76 -3.42 -2.85
C ASP A 431 -13.44 -2.63 -2.80
N GLU A 432 -12.64 -2.78 -3.83
CA GLU A 432 -11.30 -2.21 -3.89
C GLU A 432 -11.31 -0.67 -3.78
N SER A 433 -12.35 -0.01 -4.30
CA SER A 433 -12.51 1.44 -4.24
C SER A 433 -12.83 1.90 -2.82
N GLU A 434 -13.75 1.18 -2.13
CA GLU A 434 -14.13 1.48 -0.76
C GLU A 434 -12.96 1.24 0.22
N LEU A 435 -12.21 0.16 0.02
CA LEU A 435 -10.98 -0.10 0.78
C LEU A 435 -9.95 1.01 0.57
N ALA A 436 -9.72 1.44 -0.66
CA ALA A 436 -8.81 2.54 -0.96
C ALA A 436 -9.28 3.86 -0.33
N ASP A 437 -10.58 4.15 -0.35
CA ASP A 437 -11.13 5.34 0.28
C ASP A 437 -10.99 5.31 1.81
N ALA A 438 -11.24 4.16 2.45
CA ALA A 438 -11.04 3.98 3.89
C ALA A 438 -9.56 4.16 4.29
N LEU A 439 -8.63 3.67 3.47
CA LEU A 439 -7.18 3.91 3.64
C LEU A 439 -6.87 5.41 3.57
N ARG A 440 -7.37 6.16 2.58
CA ARG A 440 -7.16 7.62 2.46
C ARG A 440 -7.82 8.41 3.59
N ALA A 441 -8.95 7.93 4.12
CA ALA A 441 -9.64 8.51 5.26
C ALA A 441 -8.92 8.26 6.59
N GLY A 442 -7.98 7.31 6.66
CA GLY A 442 -7.34 6.90 7.91
C GLY A 442 -8.26 6.09 8.83
N ARG A 443 -9.35 5.53 8.28
CA ARG A 443 -10.30 4.65 8.98
C ARG A 443 -9.74 3.24 9.08
N THR A 444 -8.60 3.12 9.74
CA THR A 444 -7.83 1.88 9.77
C THR A 444 -6.84 1.85 10.94
N TYR A 445 -6.41 0.66 11.35
CA TYR A 445 -5.32 0.43 12.30
C TYR A 445 -4.47 -0.73 11.80
N PHE A 446 -3.26 -0.87 12.33
CA PHE A 446 -2.42 -2.03 12.00
C PHE A 446 -2.08 -2.83 13.24
N ALA A 447 -1.98 -4.15 13.07
CA ALA A 447 -1.71 -5.06 14.16
C ALA A 447 -1.01 -6.33 13.68
N ASP A 448 -0.48 -7.07 14.64
CA ASP A 448 0.06 -8.40 14.43
C ASP A 448 -1.07 -9.44 14.36
N PRO A 449 -1.33 -10.03 13.18
CA PRO A 449 -2.46 -10.93 12.98
C PRO A 449 -2.31 -12.25 13.74
N VAL A 450 -1.12 -12.58 14.26
CA VAL A 450 -0.89 -13.81 15.03
C VAL A 450 -1.41 -13.68 16.45
N ILE A 451 -1.29 -12.49 17.05
CA ILE A 451 -1.59 -12.28 18.47
C ILE A 451 -2.74 -11.30 18.71
N TYR A 452 -3.25 -10.66 17.66
CA TYR A 452 -4.36 -9.71 17.74
C TYR A 452 -5.41 -10.00 16.68
N ASN A 453 -6.63 -10.23 17.15
CA ASN A 453 -7.83 -10.31 16.31
C ASN A 453 -8.96 -9.62 17.09
N GLY A 454 -8.98 -8.29 17.00
CA GLY A 454 -9.93 -7.41 17.66
C GLY A 454 -10.02 -6.10 16.89
N THR A 455 -10.77 -5.15 17.44
CA THR A 455 -11.04 -3.82 16.86
C THR A 455 -10.39 -2.72 17.67
N MET A 456 -10.03 -1.62 17.01
CA MET A 456 -9.48 -0.42 17.64
C MET A 456 -10.02 0.82 16.93
N ASP A 457 -10.75 1.65 17.67
CA ASP A 457 -11.29 2.91 17.15
C ASP A 457 -11.17 4.05 18.17
N ILE A 458 -11.25 5.27 17.68
CA ILE A 458 -11.22 6.50 18.47
C ILE A 458 -12.41 7.35 18.05
N GLU A 459 -13.22 7.76 19.02
CA GLU A 459 -14.33 8.69 18.83
C GLU A 459 -14.18 9.88 19.78
N THR A 460 -14.40 11.09 19.28
CA THR A 460 -14.44 12.29 20.13
C THR A 460 -15.78 12.40 20.86
N ASP A 461 -15.84 13.19 21.92
CA ASP A 461 -17.11 13.52 22.60
C ASP A 461 -18.15 14.21 21.71
N ARG A 462 -17.77 14.60 20.49
CA ARG A 462 -18.62 15.21 19.46
C ARG A 462 -18.74 14.39 18.17
N GLY A 463 -18.40 13.10 18.22
CA GLY A 463 -18.68 12.14 17.14
C GLY A 463 -17.68 12.13 15.98
N ALA A 464 -16.62 12.95 16.02
CA ALA A 464 -15.52 12.79 15.08
C ALA A 464 -14.76 11.48 15.33
N LEU A 465 -14.30 10.84 14.27
CA LEU A 465 -13.78 9.47 14.25
C LEU A 465 -12.28 9.40 13.93
N MET A 466 -11.62 8.28 14.29
CA MET A 466 -10.23 7.97 13.93
C MET A 466 -9.94 8.29 12.45
N GLY A 467 -8.81 8.94 12.17
CA GLY A 467 -8.41 9.36 10.83
C GLY A 467 -8.80 10.80 10.47
N GLN A 468 -9.82 11.38 11.14
CA GLN A 468 -10.30 12.73 10.87
C GLN A 468 -9.39 13.82 11.46
N VAL A 469 -9.41 14.98 10.79
CA VAL A 469 -8.79 16.23 11.23
C VAL A 469 -9.90 17.19 11.62
N VAL A 470 -10.05 17.39 12.93
CA VAL A 470 -11.11 18.21 13.54
C VAL A 470 -10.60 19.63 13.72
N VAL A 471 -11.25 20.59 13.05
CA VAL A 471 -11.06 22.02 13.31
C VAL A 471 -12.02 22.46 14.42
N THR A 472 -11.50 22.97 15.52
CA THR A 472 -12.29 23.31 16.70
C THR A 472 -11.85 24.60 17.38
N ASP A 473 -12.82 25.28 18.00
CA ASP A 473 -12.60 26.45 18.87
C ASP A 473 -12.36 26.07 20.34
N ARG A 474 -12.48 24.78 20.68
CA ARG A 474 -12.28 24.28 22.03
C ARG A 474 -10.79 24.21 22.38
N PRO A 475 -10.39 24.64 23.59
CA PRO A 475 -9.01 24.50 24.05
C PRO A 475 -8.65 23.04 24.38
N SER A 476 -9.65 22.17 24.58
CA SER A 476 -9.46 20.76 24.85
C SER A 476 -10.62 19.92 24.32
N VAL A 477 -10.28 18.75 23.79
CA VAL A 477 -11.22 17.77 23.24
C VAL A 477 -11.06 16.45 24.00
N GLN A 478 -12.18 15.83 24.34
CA GLN A 478 -12.20 14.50 24.94
C GLN A 478 -12.37 13.45 23.84
N SER A 479 -11.67 12.32 23.98
CA SER A 479 -11.80 11.17 23.10
C SER A 479 -11.95 9.90 23.90
N THR A 480 -12.79 9.00 23.40
CA THR A 480 -12.92 7.63 23.87
C THR A 480 -12.23 6.72 22.86
N ILE A 481 -11.40 5.81 23.37
CA ILE A 481 -10.64 4.84 22.60
C ILE A 481 -11.18 3.47 22.97
N HIS A 482 -11.80 2.82 21.99
CA HIS A 482 -12.44 1.52 22.15
C HIS A 482 -11.51 0.44 21.60
N ILE A 483 -11.13 -0.53 22.44
CA ILE A 483 -10.21 -1.60 22.03
C ILE A 483 -10.75 -2.96 22.46
N THR A 484 -10.88 -3.89 21.51
CA THR A 484 -11.27 -5.29 21.76
C THR A 484 -10.14 -6.26 21.36
N GLY A 485 -10.33 -7.57 21.58
CA GLY A 485 -9.34 -8.61 21.24
C GLY A 485 -8.07 -8.58 22.10
N LEU A 486 -8.18 -8.07 23.33
CA LEU A 486 -7.07 -7.93 24.25
C LEU A 486 -6.84 -9.21 25.07
N THR A 487 -5.58 -9.41 25.49
CA THR A 487 -5.19 -10.53 26.35
C THR A 487 -4.86 -9.98 27.74
N PRO A 488 -5.31 -10.62 28.85
CA PRO A 488 -4.90 -10.22 30.18
C PRO A 488 -3.38 -10.17 30.32
N GLY A 489 -2.87 -9.05 30.83
CA GLY A 489 -1.43 -8.76 30.92
C GLY A 489 -0.89 -7.87 29.78
N ASP A 490 -1.62 -7.70 28.68
CA ASP A 490 -1.31 -6.65 27.70
C ASP A 490 -1.31 -5.26 28.38
N THR A 491 -0.70 -4.27 27.74
CA THR A 491 -0.76 -2.87 28.16
C THR A 491 -1.37 -2.03 27.05
N ALA A 492 -2.51 -1.41 27.32
CA ALA A 492 -3.11 -0.43 26.43
C ALA A 492 -2.56 0.96 26.75
N ARG A 493 -2.16 1.71 25.72
CA ARG A 493 -1.49 3.01 25.85
C ARG A 493 -2.20 4.07 25.02
N VAL A 494 -2.26 5.28 25.57
CA VAL A 494 -2.71 6.48 24.87
C VAL A 494 -1.51 7.38 24.64
N ILE A 495 -1.32 7.78 23.39
CA ILE A 495 -0.31 8.74 22.97
C ILE A 495 -1.03 10.05 22.66
N ASP A 496 -0.66 11.11 23.37
CA ASP A 496 -1.10 12.47 23.12
C ASP A 496 0.05 13.26 22.51
N SER A 497 -0.11 13.62 21.23
CA SER A 497 0.82 14.51 20.51
C SER A 497 2.29 14.04 20.60
N GLY A 498 2.49 12.71 20.45
CA GLY A 498 3.79 12.04 20.50
C GLY A 498 4.28 11.65 21.90
N ASN A 499 3.54 11.97 22.96
CA ASN A 499 3.90 11.64 24.34
C ASN A 499 2.98 10.56 24.92
N LEU A 500 3.54 9.63 25.69
CA LEU A 500 2.75 8.66 26.44
C LEU A 500 1.95 9.37 27.54
N ALA A 501 0.63 9.44 27.37
CA ALA A 501 -0.28 10.09 28.31
C ALA A 501 -0.85 9.11 29.34
N VAL A 502 -1.24 7.91 28.88
CA VAL A 502 -1.86 6.86 29.71
C VAL A 502 -1.26 5.51 29.34
N ALA A 503 -1.03 4.66 30.34
CA ALA A 503 -0.70 3.25 30.16
C ALA A 503 -1.43 2.41 31.21
N VAL A 504 -2.29 1.49 30.77
CA VAL A 504 -3.15 0.69 31.64
C VAL A 504 -2.91 -0.80 31.37
N PRO A 505 -2.65 -1.61 32.41
CA PRO A 505 -2.61 -3.06 32.25
C PRO A 505 -4.02 -3.58 31.95
N VAL A 506 -4.12 -4.43 30.94
CA VAL A 506 -5.36 -5.06 30.48
C VAL A 506 -5.70 -6.21 31.41
N ALA A 507 -6.93 -6.21 31.93
CA ALA A 507 -7.49 -7.32 32.71
C ALA A 507 -8.59 -8.08 31.97
N THR A 508 -9.22 -7.45 30.97
CA THR A 508 -10.38 -7.95 30.22
C THR A 508 -10.11 -7.92 28.72
N PRO A 509 -10.85 -8.70 27.89
CA PRO A 509 -10.65 -8.71 26.44
C PRO A 509 -11.02 -7.41 25.71
N GLU A 510 -11.63 -6.48 26.42
CA GLU A 510 -12.07 -5.17 25.94
C GLU A 510 -11.77 -4.11 27.00
N ILE A 511 -11.45 -2.90 26.53
CA ILE A 511 -11.23 -1.73 27.38
C ILE A 511 -11.61 -0.45 26.64
N ASP A 512 -12.20 0.47 27.39
CA ASP A 512 -12.38 1.86 26.97
C ASP A 512 -11.39 2.75 27.72
N LEU A 513 -10.66 3.59 26.98
CA LEU A 513 -9.77 4.59 27.54
C LEU A 513 -10.26 5.98 27.17
N THR A 514 -10.15 6.92 28.11
CA THR A 514 -10.45 8.33 27.85
C THR A 514 -9.18 9.15 27.76
N ALA A 515 -9.09 9.98 26.74
CA ALA A 515 -8.04 10.98 26.56
C ALA A 515 -8.64 12.38 26.60
N ASN A 516 -7.99 13.32 27.29
CA ASN A 516 -8.36 14.74 27.24
C ASN A 516 -7.18 15.50 26.64
N THR A 517 -7.26 15.79 25.35
CA THR A 517 -6.15 16.39 24.60
C THR A 517 -6.30 17.90 24.57
N THR A 518 -5.22 18.61 24.90
CA THR A 518 -5.16 20.09 24.76
C THR A 518 -4.86 20.43 23.32
N VAL A 519 -5.65 21.30 22.69
CA VAL A 519 -5.46 21.72 21.30
C VAL A 519 -4.39 22.80 21.23
N ASN A 520 -3.23 22.48 20.63
CA ASN A 520 -2.18 23.45 20.40
C ASN A 520 -2.51 24.30 19.16
N PRO A 521 -2.65 25.63 19.28
CA PRO A 521 -3.07 26.46 18.17
C PRO A 521 -2.00 26.65 17.08
N ILE A 522 -0.74 26.29 17.34
CA ILE A 522 0.38 26.46 16.41
C ILE A 522 0.61 25.16 15.63
N THR A 523 0.83 24.06 16.34
CA THR A 523 1.19 22.77 15.72
C THR A 523 -0.01 21.85 15.49
N GLY A 524 -1.15 22.15 16.11
CA GLY A 524 -2.19 21.16 16.34
C GLY A 524 -1.79 20.13 17.39
N SER A 525 -2.71 19.20 17.63
CA SER A 525 -2.55 18.08 18.55
C SER A 525 -3.15 16.82 17.92
N PHE A 526 -2.87 15.65 18.48
CA PHE A 526 -3.53 14.42 18.07
C PHE A 526 -3.56 13.41 19.20
N VAL A 527 -4.44 12.42 19.07
CA VAL A 527 -4.48 11.26 19.95
C VAL A 527 -4.42 9.98 19.12
N ARG A 528 -3.60 9.02 19.56
CA ARG A 528 -3.58 7.64 19.01
C ARG A 528 -3.39 6.62 20.13
N ALA A 529 -3.69 5.37 19.84
CA ALA A 529 -3.60 4.27 20.79
C ALA A 529 -2.58 3.22 20.36
N GLU A 530 -1.98 2.55 21.34
CA GLU A 530 -1.10 1.40 21.13
C GLU A 530 -1.46 0.28 22.10
N VAL A 531 -1.29 -0.96 21.68
CA VAL A 531 -1.36 -2.13 22.56
C VAL A 531 -0.03 -2.84 22.52
N HIS A 532 0.52 -3.09 23.71
CA HIS A 532 1.76 -3.81 23.90
C HIS A 532 1.49 -5.15 24.58
N SER A 533 1.94 -6.23 23.97
CA SER A 533 1.81 -7.59 24.48
C SER A 533 2.97 -7.98 25.38
N THR A 534 2.71 -8.92 26.29
CA THR A 534 3.74 -9.60 27.09
C THR A 534 4.37 -10.80 26.37
N VAL A 535 3.86 -11.16 25.19
CA VAL A 535 4.40 -12.26 24.38
C VAL A 535 5.81 -11.92 23.91
N ASN A 536 6.77 -12.75 24.30
CA ASN A 536 8.18 -12.56 23.97
C ASN A 536 8.40 -12.51 22.44
N GLY A 537 9.13 -11.50 21.97
CA GLY A 537 9.41 -11.28 20.55
C GLY A 537 8.26 -10.69 19.74
N ARG A 538 7.11 -10.38 20.37
CA ARG A 538 5.92 -9.77 19.74
C ARG A 538 5.30 -8.72 20.65
N THR A 539 6.11 -7.81 21.18
CA THR A 539 5.62 -6.77 22.10
C THR A 539 4.69 -5.78 21.41
N GLU A 540 5.01 -5.35 20.20
CA GLU A 540 4.18 -4.47 19.38
C GLU A 540 2.94 -5.25 18.91
N LYS A 541 1.75 -4.98 19.48
CA LYS A 541 0.53 -5.77 19.21
C LYS A 541 -0.40 -5.10 18.20
N ALA A 542 -0.84 -3.87 18.48
CA ALA A 542 -1.79 -3.12 17.64
C ALA A 542 -1.63 -1.61 17.81
N TYR A 543 -1.88 -0.83 16.76
CA TYR A 543 -1.65 0.63 16.70
C TYR A 543 -2.73 1.32 15.86
N SER A 544 -3.41 2.30 16.46
CA SER A 544 -4.45 3.07 15.77
C SER A 544 -3.87 4.10 14.81
N ASN A 545 -4.65 4.51 13.82
CA ASN A 545 -4.44 5.84 13.24
C ASN A 545 -4.89 6.93 14.26
N PRO A 546 -4.41 8.18 14.13
CA PRO A 546 -4.80 9.25 15.05
C PRO A 546 -6.14 9.90 14.70
N VAL A 547 -6.76 10.58 15.69
CA VAL A 547 -7.63 11.74 15.46
C VAL A 547 -6.78 12.99 15.65
N TYR A 548 -6.89 13.96 14.74
CA TYR A 548 -6.11 15.20 14.78
C TYR A 548 -6.98 16.40 15.16
N TYR A 549 -6.42 17.36 15.89
CA TYR A 549 -7.10 18.56 16.38
C TYR A 549 -6.38 19.83 15.96
N ARG A 550 -7.14 20.82 15.49
CA ARG A 550 -6.62 22.11 15.00
C ARG A 550 -7.51 23.28 15.38
N SER A 551 -6.91 24.45 15.62
CA SER A 551 -7.65 25.70 15.74
C SER A 551 -7.94 26.39 14.41
N ASN A 552 -7.42 25.86 13.30
CA ASN A 552 -7.57 26.44 11.96
C ASN A 552 -7.31 25.39 10.89
N VAL A 553 -7.90 25.59 9.72
CA VAL A 553 -7.59 24.78 8.53
C VAL A 553 -6.12 25.03 8.12
N PRO A 554 -5.32 23.98 7.87
CA PRO A 554 -3.94 24.13 7.38
C PRO A 554 -3.90 24.74 5.97
N GLN A 555 -2.74 25.29 5.59
CA GLN A 555 -2.55 26.00 4.31
C GLN A 555 -2.89 25.15 3.06
N GLY A 556 -2.78 23.82 3.14
CA GLY A 556 -3.13 22.89 2.06
C GLY A 556 -4.58 22.40 2.07
N GLY A 557 -5.42 22.86 3.00
CA GLY A 557 -6.76 22.32 3.21
C GLY A 557 -6.76 20.96 3.90
N ILE A 558 -7.95 20.40 4.06
CA ILE A 558 -8.20 19.06 4.59
C ILE A 558 -9.07 18.34 3.58
N SER A 559 -8.61 17.16 3.12
CA SER A 559 -9.42 16.32 2.23
C SER A 559 -10.76 16.01 2.87
N TRP A 560 -11.83 16.02 2.06
CA TRP A 560 -13.18 15.69 2.50
C TRP A 560 -13.26 14.36 3.25
N ARG A 561 -12.42 13.38 2.89
CA ARG A 561 -12.34 12.06 3.56
C ARG A 561 -11.94 12.13 5.03
N ARG A 562 -11.31 13.24 5.44
CA ARG A 562 -10.81 13.46 6.80
C ARG A 562 -11.42 14.68 7.48
N ALA A 563 -12.12 15.54 6.73
CA ALA A 563 -12.58 16.82 7.23
C ALA A 563 -13.62 16.63 8.33
N ALA A 564 -13.41 17.32 9.45
CA ALA A 564 -14.39 17.48 10.50
C ALA A 564 -14.24 18.85 11.16
N PHE A 565 -15.31 19.36 11.76
CA PHE A 565 -15.24 20.55 12.62
C PHE A 565 -16.20 20.46 13.82
N ASP A 566 -15.84 21.18 14.88
CA ASP A 566 -16.64 21.43 16.10
C ASP A 566 -16.38 22.87 16.54
N VAL A 567 -17.23 23.81 16.11
CA VAL A 567 -17.07 25.24 16.40
C VAL A 567 -18.39 25.83 16.87
N LEU A 568 -18.36 26.63 17.94
CA LEU A 568 -19.55 27.23 18.53
C LEU A 568 -20.65 26.20 18.88
N GLY A 569 -20.27 24.95 19.14
CA GLY A 569 -21.19 23.83 19.42
C GLY A 569 -21.89 23.24 18.19
N ILE A 570 -21.59 23.72 16.98
CA ILE A 570 -22.05 23.16 15.70
C ILE A 570 -20.97 22.21 15.19
N THR A 571 -21.37 20.99 14.81
CA THR A 571 -20.44 19.94 14.38
C THR A 571 -20.73 19.51 12.95
N SER A 572 -19.70 19.12 12.21
CA SER A 572 -19.90 18.39 10.95
C SER A 572 -20.28 16.94 11.24
N ASN A 573 -21.29 16.42 10.55
CA ASN A 573 -21.57 14.98 10.51
C ASN A 573 -20.72 14.30 9.44
N SER A 574 -20.64 14.88 8.24
CA SER A 574 -19.80 14.34 7.17
C SER A 574 -19.49 15.38 6.10
N PHE A 575 -18.38 15.15 5.41
CA PHE A 575 -18.03 15.76 4.14
C PHE A 575 -17.97 14.64 3.11
N ASP A 576 -18.49 14.91 1.93
CA ASP A 576 -18.48 13.99 0.79
C ASP A 576 -18.12 14.78 -0.47
N HIS A 577 -17.00 14.44 -1.10
CA HIS A 577 -16.45 15.14 -2.27
C HIS A 577 -16.33 16.68 -2.15
N PHE A 578 -16.17 17.23 -0.94
CA PHE A 578 -15.98 18.66 -0.69
C PHE A 578 -14.82 18.93 0.27
N ASP A 579 -13.67 19.33 -0.27
CA ASP A 579 -12.46 19.58 0.52
C ASP A 579 -12.60 20.86 1.34
N LEU A 580 -12.18 20.81 2.60
CA LEU A 580 -12.23 21.93 3.53
C LEU A 580 -10.95 22.76 3.40
N ASN A 581 -11.02 23.91 2.72
CA ASN A 581 -9.88 24.79 2.45
C ASN A 581 -9.79 25.99 3.41
N ALA A 582 -10.90 26.37 4.03
CA ALA A 582 -10.95 27.40 5.05
C ALA A 582 -12.12 27.17 6.00
N LEU A 583 -11.95 27.55 7.26
CA LEU A 583 -13.03 27.61 8.23
C LEU A 583 -12.81 28.84 9.09
N SER A 584 -13.86 29.65 9.25
CA SER A 584 -13.86 30.78 10.18
C SER A 584 -15.21 30.84 10.88
N TRP A 585 -15.20 31.38 12.09
CA TRP A 585 -16.40 31.54 12.89
C TRP A 585 -16.35 32.86 13.65
N SER A 586 -17.53 33.38 13.98
CA SER A 586 -17.69 34.59 14.77
C SER A 586 -19.06 34.59 15.43
N LEU A 587 -19.25 35.51 16.37
CA LEU A 587 -20.55 35.84 16.93
C LEU A 587 -20.97 37.21 16.42
N ASP A 588 -22.09 37.28 15.69
CA ASP A 588 -22.75 38.52 15.31
C ASP A 588 -23.83 38.82 16.36
N GLY A 589 -23.44 39.51 17.43
CA GLY A 589 -24.21 39.54 18.67
C GLY A 589 -24.18 38.18 19.37
N SER A 590 -25.35 37.55 19.51
CA SER A 590 -25.48 36.16 19.99
C SER A 590 -25.60 35.13 18.85
N THR A 591 -25.60 35.57 17.59
CA THR A 591 -25.78 34.73 16.40
C THR A 591 -24.48 34.03 16.03
N PRO A 592 -24.40 32.69 16.04
CA PRO A 592 -23.28 31.99 15.44
C PRO A 592 -23.23 32.21 13.93
N VAL A 593 -22.06 32.64 13.45
CA VAL A 593 -21.77 32.76 12.02
C VAL A 593 -20.57 31.88 11.71
N ILE A 594 -20.78 30.86 10.89
CA ILE A 594 -19.74 29.94 10.42
C ILE A 594 -19.56 30.16 8.92
N THR A 595 -18.32 30.33 8.46
CA THR A 595 -18.01 30.36 7.03
C THR A 595 -17.09 29.19 6.70
N ILE A 596 -17.61 28.28 5.88
CA ILE A 596 -16.90 27.12 5.36
C ILE A 596 -16.41 27.49 3.96
N GLY A 597 -15.10 27.43 3.74
CA GLY A 597 -14.49 27.60 2.44
C GLY A 597 -13.96 26.27 1.92
N GLY A 598 -14.17 25.99 0.65
CA GLY A 598 -13.81 24.70 0.08
C GLY A 598 -13.94 24.64 -1.42
N ALA A 599 -13.66 23.46 -1.96
CA ALA A 599 -13.85 23.13 -3.36
C ALA A 599 -14.41 21.72 -3.47
N HIS A 600 -15.31 21.50 -4.43
CA HIS A 600 -15.64 20.15 -4.81
C HIS A 600 -14.44 19.47 -5.47
N ASP A 601 -14.39 18.15 -5.35
CA ASP A 601 -13.46 17.27 -6.06
C ASP A 601 -13.93 17.14 -7.54
N THR A 602 -14.08 15.91 -8.04
CA THR A 602 -14.48 15.60 -9.41
C THR A 602 -15.99 15.48 -9.60
N VAL A 603 -16.73 15.34 -8.50
CA VAL A 603 -18.20 15.23 -8.47
C VAL A 603 -18.78 16.25 -7.51
N ALA A 604 -20.08 16.52 -7.63
CA ALA A 604 -20.74 17.48 -6.78
C ALA A 604 -20.70 17.03 -5.31
N GLY A 605 -20.25 17.92 -4.43
CA GLY A 605 -20.04 17.59 -3.03
C GLY A 605 -21.31 17.70 -2.18
N THR A 606 -21.26 17.06 -1.01
CA THR A 606 -22.25 17.18 0.06
C THR A 606 -21.55 17.44 1.39
N VAL A 607 -22.12 18.32 2.22
CA VAL A 607 -21.68 18.55 3.59
C VAL A 607 -22.90 18.50 4.49
N THR A 608 -22.85 17.63 5.49
CA THR A 608 -23.92 17.45 6.48
C THR A 608 -23.45 17.94 7.83
N ILE A 609 -24.23 18.78 8.49
CA ILE A 609 -23.84 19.54 9.68
C ILE A 609 -24.92 19.38 10.75
N ASN A 610 -24.52 18.99 11.95
CA ASN A 610 -25.39 18.98 13.11
C ASN A 610 -25.48 20.38 13.72
N VAL A 611 -26.68 20.94 13.67
CA VAL A 611 -27.04 22.24 14.22
C VAL A 611 -27.97 22.12 15.42
N SER A 612 -28.16 20.92 15.98
CA SER A 612 -29.10 20.65 17.09
C SER A 612 -28.81 21.46 18.35
N ALA A 613 -27.56 21.91 18.54
CA ALA A 613 -27.17 22.75 19.67
C ALA A 613 -27.61 24.23 19.51
N VAL A 614 -28.04 24.62 18.31
CA VAL A 614 -28.44 25.98 17.99
C VAL A 614 -29.84 25.95 17.38
N PRO A 615 -30.89 26.04 18.20
CA PRO A 615 -32.24 26.03 17.68
C PRO A 615 -32.48 27.28 16.80
N GLY A 616 -33.34 27.18 15.78
CA GLY A 616 -33.68 28.31 14.90
C GLY A 616 -33.64 28.02 13.40
N SER A 617 -33.98 29.03 12.60
CA SER A 617 -33.98 28.98 11.14
C SER A 617 -32.56 29.16 10.58
N VAL A 618 -31.97 28.12 9.99
CA VAL A 618 -30.61 28.23 9.46
C VAL A 618 -30.60 28.90 8.09
N ILE A 619 -29.78 29.94 7.92
CA ILE A 619 -29.56 30.62 6.64
C ILE A 619 -28.17 30.27 6.13
N ALA A 620 -28.08 29.70 4.92
CA ALA A 620 -26.81 29.42 4.25
C ALA A 620 -26.68 30.24 2.95
N ASN A 621 -25.61 31.02 2.84
CA ASN A 621 -25.33 31.89 1.71
C ASN A 621 -24.07 31.43 0.97
N PHE A 622 -24.19 31.08 -0.31
CA PHE A 622 -23.06 30.71 -1.15
C PHE A 622 -22.39 31.93 -1.78
N ALA A 623 -21.07 31.93 -1.85
CA ALA A 623 -20.27 32.99 -2.44
C ALA A 623 -18.97 32.45 -3.08
N GLY A 624 -18.26 33.31 -3.80
CA GLY A 624 -16.92 33.02 -4.31
C GLY A 624 -16.85 32.05 -5.49
N GLY A 625 -17.98 31.75 -6.14
CA GLY A 625 -18.06 30.78 -7.24
C GLY A 625 -18.58 29.39 -6.83
N LEU A 626 -18.80 29.18 -5.52
CA LEU A 626 -19.49 28.00 -5.02
C LEU A 626 -20.99 28.13 -5.28
N ALA A 627 -21.61 27.05 -5.73
CA ALA A 627 -23.06 26.91 -5.86
C ALA A 627 -23.52 25.61 -5.21
N GLY A 628 -24.78 25.54 -4.78
CA GLY A 628 -25.37 24.35 -4.20
C GLY A 628 -26.82 24.55 -3.73
N SER A 629 -27.34 23.54 -3.04
CA SER A 629 -28.67 23.54 -2.42
C SER A 629 -28.56 23.33 -0.91
N VAL A 630 -29.56 23.82 -0.18
CA VAL A 630 -29.62 23.77 1.29
C VAL A 630 -30.91 23.08 1.69
N ALA A 631 -30.81 22.09 2.57
CA ALA A 631 -31.95 21.47 3.25
C ALA A 631 -31.69 21.46 4.76
N HIS A 632 -32.73 21.65 5.58
CA HIS A 632 -32.63 21.65 7.04
C HIS A 632 -33.86 20.98 7.64
N ASP A 633 -33.66 20.06 8.59
CA ASP A 633 -34.74 19.31 9.25
C ASP A 633 -34.95 19.70 10.73
N GLY A 634 -34.29 20.76 11.21
CA GLY A 634 -34.31 21.19 12.62
C GLY A 634 -33.10 20.70 13.43
N HIS A 635 -32.42 19.65 12.96
CA HIS A 635 -31.27 19.05 13.64
C HIS A 635 -30.03 19.01 12.75
N THR A 636 -30.24 18.80 11.46
CA THR A 636 -29.22 18.61 10.45
C THR A 636 -29.42 19.60 9.31
N LEU A 637 -28.35 20.35 9.01
CA LEU A 637 -28.23 21.14 7.79
C LEU A 637 -27.47 20.30 6.74
N THR A 638 -28.09 20.09 5.59
CA THR A 638 -27.49 19.42 4.44
C THR A 638 -27.23 20.43 3.34
N LEU A 639 -25.95 20.64 3.03
CA LEU A 639 -25.48 21.37 1.86
C LEU A 639 -25.20 20.34 0.77
N SER A 640 -25.90 20.41 -0.36
CA SER A 640 -25.83 19.38 -1.41
C SER A 640 -25.57 20.02 -2.77
N SER A 641 -25.19 19.18 -3.74
CA SER A 641 -24.88 19.62 -5.11
C SER A 641 -23.82 20.74 -5.15
N LEU A 642 -22.84 20.66 -4.25
CA LEU A 642 -21.79 21.67 -4.13
C LEU A 642 -20.88 21.62 -5.35
N LEU A 643 -20.83 22.71 -6.12
CA LEU A 643 -20.06 22.82 -7.35
C LEU A 643 -19.19 24.07 -7.35
N GLY A 644 -17.98 23.93 -7.88
CA GLY A 644 -16.97 24.98 -7.92
C GLY A 644 -16.11 25.06 -6.66
N SER A 645 -15.57 26.24 -6.43
CA SER A 645 -14.79 26.60 -5.24
C SER A 645 -15.32 27.90 -4.68
N GLY A 646 -15.32 28.08 -3.37
CA GLY A 646 -15.79 29.31 -2.76
C GLY A 646 -16.14 29.10 -1.30
N THR A 647 -17.13 29.85 -0.80
CA THR A 647 -17.53 29.78 0.61
C THR A 647 -19.04 29.64 0.76
N VAL A 648 -19.46 28.98 1.82
CA VAL A 648 -20.82 28.99 2.33
C VAL A 648 -20.80 29.58 3.74
N THR A 649 -21.54 30.67 3.93
CA THR A 649 -21.72 31.29 5.25
C THR A 649 -23.04 30.84 5.83
N ILE A 650 -22.96 30.12 6.94
CA ILE A 650 -24.08 29.64 7.75
C ILE A 650 -24.28 30.65 8.88
N ARG A 651 -25.47 31.23 8.94
CA ARG A 651 -25.94 32.01 10.07
C ARG A 651 -27.02 31.21 10.76
N VAL A 652 -26.90 31.07 12.08
CA VAL A 652 -27.98 30.54 12.90
C VAL A 652 -28.49 31.69 13.74
N PRO A 653 -29.54 32.40 13.28
CA PRO A 653 -30.21 33.43 14.07
C PRO A 653 -30.49 32.87 15.46
N PRO A 654 -30.26 33.64 16.54
CA PRO A 654 -30.67 33.22 17.86
C PRO A 654 -32.12 32.79 17.78
N THR A 655 -32.47 31.66 18.40
CA THR A 655 -33.87 31.42 18.71
C THR A 655 -34.40 32.67 19.36
N CYS A 656 -35.54 33.14 18.89
CA CYS A 656 -36.42 33.87 19.76
C CYS A 656 -37.26 32.82 20.46
N PRO A 657 -36.84 32.38 21.66
CA PRO A 657 -37.51 31.25 22.29
C PRO A 657 -38.98 31.61 22.47
N ALA A 658 -39.24 32.88 22.82
CA ALA A 658 -40.53 33.50 23.01
C ALA A 658 -41.35 33.81 21.75
N ASP A 659 -40.80 33.66 20.54
CA ASP A 659 -41.53 33.81 19.28
C ASP A 659 -42.15 32.45 18.93
N ALA A 660 -43.23 32.13 19.64
CA ALA A 660 -43.93 30.87 19.54
C ALA A 660 -44.50 30.62 18.14
N ASN A 661 -44.83 31.67 17.39
CA ASN A 661 -45.42 31.58 16.05
C ASN A 661 -44.40 31.68 14.91
N THR A 662 -43.14 32.00 15.22
CA THR A 662 -41.98 32.14 14.31
C THR A 662 -42.09 33.28 13.29
N ASP A 663 -42.83 34.34 13.60
CA ASP A 663 -43.02 35.49 12.70
C ASP A 663 -41.93 36.59 12.85
N GLY A 664 -41.01 36.40 13.79
CA GLY A 664 -39.90 37.30 14.08
C GLY A 664 -40.24 38.41 15.07
N THR A 665 -41.45 38.45 15.64
CA THR A 665 -41.85 39.48 16.61
C THR A 665 -42.52 38.84 17.81
N ILE A 666 -41.96 39.05 19.00
CA ILE A 666 -42.55 38.50 20.23
C ILE A 666 -43.70 39.39 20.67
N ASP A 667 -44.93 38.98 20.38
CA ASP A 667 -46.11 39.78 20.67
C ASP A 667 -47.31 38.96 21.15
N VAL A 668 -48.52 39.51 20.93
CA VAL A 668 -49.77 38.88 21.37
C VAL A 668 -50.06 37.58 20.65
N ASP A 669 -49.56 37.39 19.43
CA ASP A 669 -49.80 36.18 18.66
C ASP A 669 -49.01 34.99 19.21
N ASP A 670 -47.82 35.22 19.76
CA ASP A 670 -47.06 34.19 20.50
C ASP A 670 -47.74 33.80 21.80
N LEU A 671 -48.19 34.81 22.54
CA LEU A 671 -48.97 34.58 23.76
C LEU A 671 -50.22 33.78 23.45
N ASN A 672 -50.92 34.11 22.37
CA ASN A 672 -52.09 33.38 21.94
C ASN A 672 -51.75 31.93 21.59
N MET A 673 -50.57 31.66 21.02
CA MET A 673 -50.14 30.30 20.74
C MET A 673 -49.87 29.49 22.02
N VAL A 674 -49.21 30.09 23.01
CA VAL A 674 -49.03 29.51 24.36
C VAL A 674 -50.38 29.23 25.02
N LEU A 675 -51.28 30.22 25.03
CA LEU A 675 -52.60 30.09 25.68
C LEU A 675 -53.50 29.09 24.97
N THR A 676 -53.43 28.97 23.64
CA THR A 676 -54.21 28.01 22.85
C THR A 676 -53.84 26.56 23.16
N ASN A 677 -52.59 26.32 23.53
CA ASN A 677 -52.08 24.99 23.85
C ASN A 677 -51.80 24.79 25.35
N TRP A 678 -52.31 25.67 26.21
CA TRP A 678 -52.08 25.63 27.65
C TRP A 678 -52.33 24.25 28.28
N LEU A 679 -51.34 23.77 29.05
CA LEU A 679 -51.28 22.46 29.70
C LEU A 679 -51.33 21.25 28.76
N ARG A 680 -51.07 21.44 27.46
CA ARG A 680 -50.95 20.32 26.51
C ARG A 680 -49.50 19.86 26.41
N ALA A 681 -49.35 18.54 26.30
CA ALA A 681 -48.10 17.95 25.84
C ALA A 681 -47.98 18.15 24.32
N VAL A 682 -46.84 18.63 23.87
CA VAL A 682 -46.53 18.93 22.47
C VAL A 682 -45.08 18.53 22.17
N PRO A 683 -44.69 18.34 20.90
CA PRO A 683 -43.28 18.24 20.57
C PRO A 683 -42.52 19.49 21.07
N PRO A 684 -41.33 19.34 21.70
CA PRO A 684 -40.54 20.46 22.20
C PRO A 684 -40.36 21.57 21.16
N PHE A 685 -40.45 22.84 21.60
CA PHE A 685 -40.31 24.04 20.75
C PHE A 685 -41.39 24.17 19.66
N THR A 686 -42.56 23.55 19.85
CA THR A 686 -43.69 23.68 18.92
C THR A 686 -44.97 24.05 19.64
N SER A 687 -45.95 24.60 18.91
CA SER A 687 -47.32 24.82 19.41
C SER A 687 -47.39 25.57 20.74
N GLY A 688 -46.51 26.55 20.97
CA GLY A 688 -46.49 27.35 22.21
C GLY A 688 -45.60 26.80 23.33
N ASP A 689 -44.90 25.68 23.17
CA ASP A 689 -43.88 25.22 24.13
C ASP A 689 -42.53 25.89 23.84
N VAL A 690 -42.45 27.17 24.17
CA VAL A 690 -41.26 28.01 23.92
C VAL A 690 -40.07 27.68 24.83
N SER A 691 -40.30 26.96 25.93
CA SER A 691 -39.27 26.49 26.86
C SER A 691 -38.66 25.14 26.45
N GLY A 692 -39.33 24.39 25.59
CA GLY A 692 -38.85 23.12 25.04
C GLY A 692 -38.92 21.94 26.02
N ASN A 693 -39.74 22.05 27.08
CA ASN A 693 -39.86 20.99 28.09
C ASN A 693 -40.90 19.91 27.72
N GLY A 694 -41.56 20.05 26.56
CA GLY A 694 -42.59 19.16 26.03
C GLY A 694 -44.00 19.40 26.59
N THR A 695 -44.20 20.44 27.41
CA THR A 695 -45.50 20.78 28.03
C THR A 695 -45.69 22.29 28.10
N VAL A 696 -46.67 22.82 27.35
CA VAL A 696 -46.99 24.25 27.35
C VAL A 696 -47.56 24.68 28.71
N ASN A 697 -46.82 25.47 29.49
CA ASN A 697 -47.17 25.84 30.86
C ASN A 697 -46.67 27.25 31.25
N VAL A 698 -46.61 27.53 32.56
CA VAL A 698 -46.20 28.83 33.09
C VAL A 698 -44.78 29.23 32.71
N ASP A 699 -43.89 28.27 32.51
CA ASP A 699 -42.52 28.52 32.04
C ASP A 699 -42.52 29.10 30.63
N ASP A 700 -43.42 28.61 29.77
CA ASP A 700 -43.60 29.11 28.41
C ASP A 700 -44.18 30.51 28.38
N LEU A 701 -45.24 30.73 29.17
CA LEU A 701 -45.83 32.06 29.34
C LEU A 701 -44.82 33.08 29.85
N ASN A 702 -44.04 32.71 30.87
CA ASN A 702 -43.00 33.59 31.42
C ASN A 702 -41.90 33.86 30.40
N THR A 703 -41.57 32.88 29.56
CA THR A 703 -40.61 33.04 28.47
C THR A 703 -41.11 34.07 27.45
N VAL A 704 -42.37 33.96 26.99
CA VAL A 704 -42.97 34.97 26.09
C VAL A 704 -43.02 36.36 26.72
N LEU A 705 -43.57 36.47 27.94
CA LEU A 705 -43.74 37.76 28.62
C LEU A 705 -42.42 38.45 28.97
N SER A 706 -41.38 37.69 29.33
CA SER A 706 -40.06 38.26 29.66
C SER A 706 -39.32 38.81 28.44
N ASN A 707 -39.74 38.43 27.24
CA ASN A 707 -39.17 38.87 25.98
C ASN A 707 -40.17 39.71 25.13
N TRP A 708 -41.23 40.22 25.76
CA TRP A 708 -42.31 40.92 25.07
C TRP A 708 -41.85 42.14 24.27
N GLY A 709 -42.33 42.26 23.04
CA GLY A 709 -42.05 43.38 22.14
C GLY A 709 -40.64 43.37 21.56
N LEU A 710 -39.85 42.32 21.81
CA LEU A 710 -38.58 42.12 21.12
C LEU A 710 -38.84 41.67 19.69
N THR A 711 -38.13 42.29 18.76
CA THR A 711 -38.10 41.87 17.35
C THR A 711 -36.82 41.09 17.11
N CYS A 712 -36.98 39.94 16.49
CA CYS A 712 -35.96 38.94 16.24
C CYS A 712 -35.51 39.12 14.80
N ASN A 713 -34.42 39.88 14.62
CA ASN A 713 -33.84 40.12 13.29
C ASN A 713 -32.85 39.03 12.89
#